data_AF-A0A4T0ISF6-F1
#
_entry.id   AF-A0A4T0ISF6-F1
#
_cell.length_a   1.000
_cell.length_b   1.000
_cell.length_c   1.000
_cell.angle_alpha   90.00
_cell.angle_beta   90.00
_cell.angle_gamma   90.00
#
_symmetry.space_group_name_H-M   'P 1'
#
loop_
_entity.id
_entity.type
_entity.pdbx_description
1 polymer ?
#
loop_
_entity_poly.entity_id
_entity_poly.type
_entity_poly.pdbx_seq_one_letter_code
_entity_poly.pdbx_strand_id
1 'polypeptide(L)'
;MSDNKAIAPDALRAQAAVQQSKINKLKLDQSATPDIRSEEQRRFEIDSSINKTLEQKKKLDGSLEEEKLKEQYLKEQSQNVKSESSGNIRQTEKSMKKSLESEGGTLKNKTKSNTPKYNLKTPKGTKDWSPLEMSVREHIFSTITQVFKKHGGVTIDTPVFELKEILAGKYGEDSKLIYDLQDQGGELCSLRYDLTVPFARYLAANSTPSIKRYHIAKVYRRDQPAMTKGRMREFYQCDFDVAGSFDPMIPDSEVLTVLSEILTNLNVGPFTIKVNHRKILDGIFELSGVPQDKIRTISSAVDKLDKLPWEEVKKEMTDEKGLEGQVADRIGEYVKLSGSRDLLEKLKADAKMQSNDSAKKGIEEMELLFNYLEIFGVLPQLSFDLSLARGLDYYTGVIYEAVVEGSRAPTLAPAATAAPAGTKTQPKDVKHTGTKKGSKDAESKHETEIDESQIGVGSIAAGGRYDELVGMFAGGGAKDQIPCVEQQASRAKQTEVYVMAIGDGLLKERMQIAKKLWDNNIKAEFFYKSKPKLPKQFEVVDKEQIPFGLLLAPREWNEGQVRVKEQRGKEEGGGNGDLIKIDDLIPELSKLEDKQQARHKFQAVFSKISNECLDYLKENQMPSEAVKWFDDNLQYNTPGGKLNRGMSVVDTYSILKGGKISQEEYERAAILGWCVELLQAYFLVADDMMDGSITRRGQPCWYRQPQIGNIAINDAFMLEAAIYHILKLHFKKESYYVNLLELFHDVTFKTELGQLVDLITADEEKVDLDKFSLDKHHYIVVYKTAFYSFYLPVALAMFMSGLSDENLHQNALDVLIPLGEYFQVQDDYLDAFGKPEQIGKIGTDIEDNKCSWCVCIALQLANKEQRKVLDENYGRKNPEQADRIKALYSEMEIESKFKSYEKEAHDRIVSLIEKVDEKSGMRKEAYYSFLYKVFGRTK
;
A
#
# COMPACT_ATOMS: atom_id res chain seq x y z
N MET A 1 41.95 -17.26 -91.36
CA MET A 1 40.54 -17.57 -91.05
C MET A 1 40.48 -18.02 -89.59
N SER A 2 40.40 -17.18 -88.55
CA SER A 2 40.13 -15.73 -88.45
C SER A 2 38.78 -15.27 -89.03
N ASP A 3 37.75 -15.26 -88.18
CA ASP A 3 36.88 -14.11 -87.90
C ASP A 3 36.13 -14.40 -86.58
N ASN A 4 36.29 -13.61 -85.51
CA ASN A 4 35.82 -12.24 -85.24
C ASN A 4 34.30 -12.10 -85.05
N LYS A 5 33.87 -11.95 -83.79
CA LYS A 5 32.88 -10.93 -83.40
C LYS A 5 33.00 -10.52 -81.92
N ALA A 6 33.11 -9.21 -81.74
CA ALA A 6 33.40 -8.45 -80.52
C ALA A 6 32.86 -8.99 -79.18
N ILE A 7 33.75 -9.01 -78.17
CA ILE A 7 33.38 -9.00 -76.74
C ILE A 7 33.08 -7.54 -76.34
N ALA A 8 31.94 -7.30 -75.69
CA ALA A 8 31.59 -5.96 -75.20
C ALA A 8 32.37 -5.60 -73.92
N PRO A 9 32.91 -4.36 -73.75
CA PRO A 9 33.82 -4.04 -72.65
C PRO A 9 33.22 -4.09 -71.24
N ASP A 10 31.89 -4.01 -71.12
CA ASP A 10 31.23 -3.75 -69.84
C ASP A 10 31.11 -4.99 -68.93
N ALA A 11 31.17 -6.21 -69.51
CA ALA A 11 31.16 -7.45 -68.73
C ALA A 11 32.40 -7.59 -67.83
N LEU A 12 33.59 -7.26 -68.35
CA LEU A 12 34.83 -7.26 -67.56
C LEU A 12 34.84 -6.13 -66.52
N ARG A 13 34.30 -4.96 -66.86
CA ARG A 13 34.17 -3.84 -65.92
C ARG A 13 33.22 -4.16 -64.77
N ALA A 14 32.11 -4.84 -65.02
CA ALA A 14 31.18 -5.28 -63.98
C ALA A 14 31.83 -6.26 -63.00
N GLN A 15 32.54 -7.29 -63.48
CA GLN A 15 33.26 -8.21 -62.59
C GLN A 15 34.37 -7.51 -61.79
N ALA A 16 35.17 -6.66 -62.44
CA ALA A 16 36.21 -5.88 -61.76
C ALA A 16 35.62 -4.95 -60.67
N ALA A 17 34.49 -4.29 -60.94
CA ALA A 17 33.80 -3.44 -59.97
C ALA A 17 33.25 -4.24 -58.77
N VAL A 18 32.66 -5.41 -59.00
CA VAL A 18 32.17 -6.29 -57.93
C VAL A 18 33.33 -6.85 -57.08
N GLN A 19 34.46 -7.19 -57.70
CA GLN A 19 35.62 -7.71 -56.99
C GLN A 19 36.36 -6.62 -56.20
N GLN A 20 36.49 -5.42 -56.78
CA GLN A 20 37.02 -4.24 -56.07
C GLN A 20 36.08 -3.77 -54.94
N SER A 21 34.76 -3.87 -55.14
CA SER A 21 33.76 -3.63 -54.08
C SER A 21 33.93 -4.60 -52.91
N LYS A 22 34.11 -5.90 -53.16
CA LYS A 22 34.42 -6.90 -52.13
C LYS A 22 35.74 -6.60 -51.40
N ILE A 23 36.80 -6.19 -52.11
CA ILE A 23 38.09 -5.79 -51.51
C ILE A 23 37.93 -4.54 -50.64
N ASN A 24 37.20 -3.53 -51.12
CA ASN A 24 36.96 -2.30 -50.38
C ASN A 24 36.09 -2.54 -49.14
N LYS A 25 35.09 -3.44 -49.21
CA LYS A 25 34.26 -3.81 -48.06
C LYS A 25 35.06 -4.59 -47.00
N LEU A 26 35.87 -5.57 -47.43
CA LEU A 26 36.81 -6.28 -46.53
C LEU A 26 37.82 -5.32 -45.85
N LYS A 27 38.25 -4.26 -46.53
CA LYS A 27 39.10 -3.21 -45.93
C LYS A 27 38.35 -2.27 -44.98
N LEU A 28 37.04 -2.11 -45.13
CA LEU A 28 36.21 -1.34 -44.20
C LEU A 28 35.92 -2.16 -42.93
N ASP A 29 35.52 -3.42 -43.09
CA ASP A 29 35.16 -4.30 -41.96
C ASP A 29 36.38 -4.62 -41.07
N GLN A 30 37.61 -4.63 -41.64
CA GLN A 30 38.87 -4.70 -40.88
C GLN A 30 39.22 -3.42 -40.08
N SER A 31 38.46 -2.33 -40.20
CA SER A 31 38.65 -1.10 -39.41
C SER A 31 37.67 -0.95 -38.22
N ALA A 32 36.77 -1.93 -38.04
CA ALA A 32 35.67 -1.85 -37.07
C ALA A 32 35.65 -3.00 -36.02
N THR A 33 36.76 -3.72 -35.86
CA THR A 33 36.95 -4.70 -34.77
C THR A 33 38.06 -4.22 -33.82
N PRO A 34 37.88 -4.32 -32.48
CA PRO A 34 38.99 -4.17 -31.55
C PRO A 34 40.04 -5.24 -31.82
N ASP A 35 41.32 -4.86 -31.88
CA ASP A 35 42.40 -5.81 -32.15
C ASP A 35 42.71 -6.66 -30.91
N ILE A 36 42.02 -7.80 -30.80
CA ILE A 36 42.19 -8.77 -29.71
C ILE A 36 43.64 -9.27 -29.61
N ARG A 37 44.39 -9.35 -30.72
CA ARG A 37 45.81 -9.73 -30.68
C ARG A 37 46.67 -8.68 -29.98
N SER A 38 46.30 -7.40 -30.06
CA SER A 38 47.01 -6.34 -29.34
C SER A 38 46.83 -6.43 -27.82
N GLU A 39 45.69 -6.93 -27.32
CA GLU A 39 45.49 -7.20 -25.90
C GLU A 39 46.18 -8.49 -25.43
N GLU A 40 46.17 -9.56 -26.24
CA GLU A 40 46.91 -10.79 -25.93
C GLU A 40 48.43 -10.55 -25.92
N GLN A 41 48.97 -9.80 -26.88
CA GLN A 41 50.39 -9.42 -26.87
C GLN A 41 50.72 -8.48 -25.69
N ARG A 42 49.86 -7.51 -25.36
CA ARG A 42 50.06 -6.67 -24.15
C ARG A 42 50.01 -7.49 -22.86
N ARG A 43 49.08 -8.45 -22.74
CA ARG A 43 49.07 -9.40 -21.61
C ARG A 43 50.37 -10.19 -21.54
N PHE A 44 50.84 -10.74 -22.67
CA PHE A 44 52.09 -11.50 -22.72
C PHE A 44 53.33 -10.64 -22.37
N GLU A 45 53.38 -9.38 -22.80
CA GLU A 45 54.44 -8.44 -22.42
C GLU A 45 54.38 -8.04 -20.94
N ILE A 46 53.18 -7.81 -20.40
CA ILE A 46 52.95 -7.52 -18.98
C ILE A 46 53.33 -8.73 -18.11
N ASP A 47 52.86 -9.93 -18.45
CA ASP A 47 53.16 -11.16 -17.70
C ASP A 47 54.66 -11.53 -17.81
N SER A 48 55.30 -11.29 -18.96
CA SER A 48 56.76 -11.43 -19.13
C SER A 48 57.53 -10.43 -18.27
N SER A 49 57.07 -9.18 -18.18
CA SER A 49 57.65 -8.14 -17.32
C SER A 49 57.48 -8.46 -15.82
N ILE A 50 56.29 -8.92 -15.42
CA ILE A 50 56.00 -9.37 -14.05
C ILE A 50 56.88 -10.56 -13.68
N ASN A 51 57.00 -11.58 -14.54
CA ASN A 51 57.83 -12.74 -14.26
C ASN A 51 59.33 -12.39 -14.18
N LYS A 52 59.85 -11.53 -15.07
CA LYS A 52 61.23 -11.00 -14.94
C LYS A 52 61.45 -10.27 -13.62
N THR A 53 60.46 -9.46 -13.20
CA THR A 53 60.51 -8.73 -11.92
C THR A 53 60.51 -9.70 -10.74
N LEU A 54 59.72 -10.77 -10.80
CA LEU A 54 59.68 -11.83 -9.78
C LEU A 54 60.96 -12.68 -9.73
N GLU A 55 61.61 -12.95 -10.87
CA GLU A 55 62.92 -13.61 -10.91
C GLU A 55 64.03 -12.73 -10.34
N GLN A 56 64.03 -11.42 -10.64
CA GLN A 56 64.93 -10.47 -9.98
C GLN A 56 64.68 -10.42 -8.47
N LYS A 57 63.41 -10.46 -8.04
CA LYS A 57 63.05 -10.48 -6.61
C LYS A 57 63.45 -11.77 -5.87
N LYS A 58 63.72 -12.86 -6.59
CA LYS A 58 64.27 -14.12 -6.02
C LYS A 58 65.80 -14.11 -5.84
N LYS A 59 66.50 -13.01 -6.17
CA LYS A 59 67.97 -12.91 -6.09
C LYS A 59 68.51 -11.85 -5.12
N LEU A 60 67.64 -11.17 -4.38
CA LEU A 60 68.01 -10.15 -3.39
C LEU A 60 67.43 -10.52 -2.04
N ASP A 61 68.30 -10.92 -1.13
CA ASP A 61 68.01 -11.19 0.28
C ASP A 61 68.60 -10.07 1.14
N GLY A 62 67.96 -9.77 2.28
CA GLY A 62 68.48 -8.85 3.30
C GLY A 62 68.12 -7.35 3.20
N SER A 63 67.21 -6.93 4.09
CA SER A 63 67.16 -5.61 4.78
C SER A 63 66.60 -4.34 4.09
N LEU A 64 65.67 -3.71 4.83
CA LEU A 64 65.43 -2.26 5.03
C LEU A 64 65.22 -1.25 3.88
N GLU A 65 65.51 -1.52 2.61
CA GLU A 65 65.22 -0.56 1.52
C GLU A 65 63.86 -0.76 0.84
N GLU A 66 63.18 -1.89 1.10
CA GLU A 66 62.01 -2.32 0.31
C GLU A 66 60.76 -1.42 0.44
N GLU A 67 60.59 -0.66 1.53
CA GLU A 67 59.47 0.28 1.68
C GLU A 67 59.66 1.59 0.91
N LYS A 68 60.87 2.17 0.94
CA LYS A 68 61.16 3.42 0.21
C LYS A 68 61.05 3.23 -1.29
N LEU A 69 61.51 2.09 -1.80
CA LEU A 69 61.37 1.75 -3.22
C LEU A 69 59.90 1.57 -3.63
N LYS A 70 59.06 0.98 -2.77
CA LYS A 70 57.60 0.87 -3.00
C LYS A 70 56.92 2.24 -3.03
N GLU A 71 57.20 3.11 -2.06
CA GLU A 71 56.67 4.49 -2.04
C GLU A 71 57.04 5.26 -3.30
N GLN A 72 58.28 5.14 -3.77
CA GLN A 72 58.76 5.84 -4.96
C GLN A 72 58.11 5.29 -6.24
N TYR A 73 58.02 3.96 -6.37
CA TYR A 73 57.36 3.30 -7.50
C TYR A 73 55.85 3.62 -7.59
N LEU A 74 55.15 3.67 -6.46
CA LEU A 74 53.74 4.09 -6.41
C LEU A 74 53.56 5.58 -6.77
N LYS A 75 54.51 6.45 -6.41
CA LYS A 75 54.51 7.87 -6.83
C LYS A 75 54.74 8.01 -8.34
N GLU A 76 55.65 7.23 -8.93
CA GLU A 76 55.92 7.23 -10.37
C GLU A 76 54.75 6.68 -11.19
N GLN A 77 54.13 5.55 -10.80
CA GLN A 77 52.89 5.09 -11.45
C GLN A 77 51.76 6.12 -11.33
N SER A 78 51.62 6.77 -10.16
CA SER A 78 50.62 7.83 -9.94
C SER A 78 50.86 9.11 -10.77
N GLN A 79 52.08 9.30 -11.30
CA GLN A 79 52.38 10.38 -12.25
C GLN A 79 52.16 9.93 -13.70
N ASN A 80 52.57 8.73 -14.08
CA ASN A 80 52.38 8.21 -15.45
C ASN A 80 50.89 8.11 -15.84
N VAL A 81 50.03 7.63 -14.95
CA VAL A 81 48.57 7.58 -15.21
C VAL A 81 47.98 9.01 -15.40
N LYS A 82 48.57 10.03 -14.77
CA LYS A 82 48.16 11.44 -14.95
C LYS A 82 48.69 12.06 -16.24
N SER A 83 49.86 11.65 -16.74
CA SER A 83 50.39 12.14 -18.03
C SER A 83 49.68 11.50 -19.22
N GLU A 84 49.39 10.19 -19.20
CA GLU A 84 48.70 9.50 -20.31
C GLU A 84 47.26 9.99 -20.50
N SER A 85 46.50 10.13 -19.41
CA SER A 85 45.14 10.70 -19.43
C SER A 85 45.12 12.15 -19.93
N SER A 86 46.16 12.94 -19.64
CA SER A 86 46.30 14.33 -20.10
C SER A 86 46.76 14.47 -21.55
N GLY A 87 47.51 13.49 -22.07
CA GLY A 87 48.10 13.51 -23.41
C GLY A 87 47.09 13.24 -24.52
N ASN A 88 46.34 12.14 -24.39
CA ASN A 88 45.41 11.70 -25.44
C ASN A 88 44.27 12.71 -25.67
N ILE A 89 43.68 13.25 -24.59
CA ILE A 89 42.63 14.28 -24.68
C ILE A 89 43.11 15.48 -25.53
N ARG A 90 44.34 15.97 -25.27
CA ARG A 90 44.90 17.13 -25.98
C ARG A 90 45.22 16.87 -27.46
N GLN A 91 45.52 15.64 -27.85
CA GLN A 91 45.68 15.29 -29.27
C GLN A 91 44.32 15.23 -29.98
N THR A 92 43.30 14.62 -29.37
CA THR A 92 41.94 14.59 -29.94
C THR A 92 41.36 16.00 -30.09
N GLU A 93 41.51 16.86 -29.08
CA GLU A 93 41.12 18.28 -29.14
C GLU A 93 41.82 19.04 -30.29
N LYS A 94 43.12 18.82 -30.49
CA LYS A 94 43.86 19.46 -31.60
C LYS A 94 43.40 18.96 -32.96
N SER A 95 43.09 17.66 -33.09
CA SER A 95 42.56 17.11 -34.34
C SER A 95 41.20 17.73 -34.68
N MET A 96 40.29 17.83 -33.70
CA MET A 96 38.96 18.42 -33.91
C MET A 96 39.02 19.93 -34.20
N LYS A 97 39.88 20.70 -33.50
CA LYS A 97 40.06 22.13 -33.78
C LYS A 97 40.51 22.40 -35.21
N LYS A 98 41.47 21.63 -35.74
CA LYS A 98 42.05 21.89 -37.06
C LYS A 98 41.07 21.66 -38.22
N SER A 99 39.99 20.90 -38.00
CA SER A 99 38.88 20.73 -38.95
C SER A 99 37.78 21.80 -38.82
N LEU A 100 37.83 22.67 -37.81
CA LEU A 100 36.86 23.74 -37.57
C LEU A 100 37.37 25.14 -37.99
N GLU A 101 38.65 25.25 -38.37
CA GLU A 101 39.31 26.54 -38.68
C GLU A 101 39.27 26.88 -40.19
N SER A 102 38.70 26.04 -41.05
CA SER A 102 38.68 26.24 -42.51
C SER A 102 37.51 27.07 -43.06
N GLU A 103 36.49 27.40 -42.25
CA GLU A 103 35.28 28.13 -42.69
C GLU A 103 35.00 29.36 -41.81
N GLY A 104 35.86 30.37 -41.90
CA GLY A 104 35.74 31.63 -41.15
C GLY A 104 34.77 32.64 -41.80
N GLY A 105 33.75 33.10 -41.05
CA GLY A 105 32.63 33.90 -41.59
C GLY A 105 32.18 35.14 -40.80
N THR A 106 32.96 35.64 -39.84
CA THR A 106 32.68 36.83 -38.99
C THR A 106 31.64 36.65 -37.88
N LEU A 107 31.84 37.32 -36.73
CA LEU A 107 31.11 37.11 -35.47
C LEU A 107 30.11 38.24 -35.15
N LYS A 108 28.91 37.86 -34.68
CA LYS A 108 28.16 38.59 -33.64
C LYS A 108 27.56 37.59 -32.64
N ASN A 109 27.58 37.93 -31.35
CA ASN A 109 27.42 36.99 -30.24
C ASN A 109 26.03 36.30 -30.18
N LYS A 110 26.02 34.97 -30.34
CA LYS A 110 24.96 34.06 -29.84
C LYS A 110 25.45 32.60 -29.81
N THR A 111 26.24 32.24 -28.80
CA THR A 111 26.73 30.87 -28.60
C THR A 111 25.62 29.93 -28.10
N LYS A 112 24.96 29.23 -29.03
CA LYS A 112 24.29 27.94 -28.75
C LYS A 112 25.19 26.82 -29.26
N SER A 113 25.70 25.98 -28.37
CA SER A 113 26.39 24.74 -28.73
C SER A 113 25.40 23.77 -29.36
N ASN A 114 25.51 23.52 -30.66
CA ASN A 114 24.55 22.69 -31.40
C ASN A 114 24.91 21.19 -31.33
N THR A 115 25.17 20.70 -30.11
CA THR A 115 25.25 19.27 -29.80
C THR A 115 23.94 18.62 -30.24
N PRO A 116 23.93 17.46 -30.92
CA PRO A 116 22.69 16.78 -31.31
C PRO A 116 21.88 16.48 -30.05
N LYS A 117 20.79 17.23 -29.87
CA LYS A 117 20.03 17.23 -28.62
C LYS A 117 19.06 16.05 -28.62
N TYR A 118 19.60 14.87 -28.33
CA TYR A 118 18.84 13.62 -28.20
C TYR A 118 17.60 13.85 -27.34
N ASN A 119 16.44 13.56 -27.90
CA ASN A 119 15.17 13.67 -27.20
C ASN A 119 15.03 12.45 -26.29
N LEU A 120 15.45 12.59 -25.03
CA LEU A 120 15.39 11.55 -24.01
C LEU A 120 13.93 11.28 -23.64
N LYS A 121 13.32 10.30 -24.31
CA LYS A 121 11.96 9.84 -24.09
C LYS A 121 11.83 8.35 -24.42
N THR A 122 10.84 7.71 -23.82
CA THR A 122 10.39 6.37 -24.20
C THR A 122 9.68 6.39 -25.58
N PRO A 123 9.55 5.22 -26.25
CA PRO A 123 8.66 5.06 -27.40
C PRO A 123 7.20 5.49 -27.10
N LYS A 124 6.49 6.06 -28.09
CA LYS A 124 5.10 6.57 -27.91
C LYS A 124 4.21 5.45 -27.35
N GLY A 125 3.58 5.69 -26.20
CA GLY A 125 2.68 4.74 -25.54
C GLY A 125 3.39 3.72 -24.64
N THR A 126 4.66 3.91 -24.32
CA THR A 126 5.41 3.11 -23.33
C THR A 126 5.94 4.04 -22.23
N LYS A 127 6.10 3.54 -21.00
CA LYS A 127 6.71 4.30 -19.90
C LYS A 127 7.67 3.46 -19.09
N ASP A 128 8.67 4.14 -18.53
CA ASP A 128 9.43 3.63 -17.38
C ASP A 128 8.53 3.60 -16.14
N TRP A 129 8.89 2.82 -15.14
CA TRP A 129 8.11 2.64 -13.91
C TRP A 129 8.98 3.02 -12.72
N SER A 130 8.53 3.99 -11.93
CA SER A 130 9.25 4.46 -10.75
C SER A 130 9.23 3.40 -9.63
N PRO A 131 10.15 3.48 -8.63
CA PRO A 131 10.18 2.53 -7.51
C PRO A 131 8.85 2.42 -6.74
N LEU A 132 8.07 3.50 -6.67
CA LEU A 132 6.74 3.49 -6.05
C LEU A 132 5.74 2.68 -6.89
N GLU A 133 5.66 2.93 -8.20
CA GLU A 133 4.79 2.18 -9.09
C GLU A 133 5.21 0.71 -9.22
N MET A 134 6.51 0.41 -9.08
CA MET A 134 7.01 -0.96 -9.02
C MET A 134 6.61 -1.68 -7.74
N SER A 135 6.67 -1.03 -6.56
CA SER A 135 6.15 -1.60 -5.31
C SER A 135 4.64 -1.88 -5.39
N VAL A 136 3.85 -0.96 -5.94
CA VAL A 136 2.41 -1.17 -6.19
C VAL A 136 2.18 -2.35 -7.14
N ARG A 137 2.95 -2.44 -8.24
CA ARG A 137 2.92 -3.60 -9.16
C ARG A 137 3.27 -4.91 -8.47
N GLU A 138 4.33 -4.94 -7.66
CA GLU A 138 4.79 -6.15 -6.96
C GLU A 138 3.74 -6.64 -5.96
N HIS A 139 3.07 -5.72 -5.26
CA HIS A 139 1.94 -6.05 -4.41
C HIS A 139 0.77 -6.66 -5.23
N ILE A 140 0.33 -5.98 -6.29
CA ILE A 140 -0.77 -6.46 -7.17
C ILE A 140 -0.44 -7.84 -7.76
N PHE A 141 0.78 -8.02 -8.30
CA PHE A 141 1.21 -9.30 -8.87
C PHE A 141 1.34 -10.39 -7.82
N SER A 142 1.75 -10.07 -6.59
CA SER A 142 1.79 -11.02 -5.48
C SER A 142 0.38 -11.51 -5.13
N THR A 143 -0.58 -10.59 -4.93
CA THR A 143 -1.98 -10.92 -4.62
C THR A 143 -2.62 -11.76 -5.72
N ILE A 144 -2.48 -11.36 -6.99
CA ILE A 144 -2.97 -12.12 -8.16
C ILE A 144 -2.33 -13.52 -8.21
N THR A 145 -1.01 -13.62 -8.05
CA THR A 145 -0.27 -14.89 -8.06
C THR A 145 -0.68 -15.82 -6.91
N GLN A 146 -1.03 -15.27 -5.74
CA GLN A 146 -1.52 -16.05 -4.61
C GLN A 146 -2.87 -16.70 -4.90
N VAL A 147 -3.84 -15.97 -5.50
CA VAL A 147 -5.13 -16.55 -5.91
C VAL A 147 -4.93 -17.59 -7.01
N PHE A 148 -4.14 -17.29 -8.05
CA PHE A 148 -3.86 -18.26 -9.12
C PHE A 148 -3.24 -19.56 -8.59
N LYS A 149 -2.34 -19.49 -7.59
CA LYS A 149 -1.75 -20.66 -6.92
C LYS A 149 -2.72 -21.38 -5.98
N LYS A 150 -3.59 -20.65 -5.26
CA LYS A 150 -4.66 -21.21 -4.43
C LYS A 150 -5.57 -22.13 -5.25
N HIS A 151 -5.87 -21.74 -6.49
CA HIS A 151 -6.67 -22.53 -7.45
C HIS A 151 -5.87 -23.61 -8.21
N GLY A 152 -4.59 -23.83 -7.87
CA GLY A 152 -3.74 -24.86 -8.47
C GLY A 152 -3.21 -24.52 -9.87
N GLY A 153 -3.23 -23.24 -10.28
CA GLY A 153 -2.65 -22.80 -11.55
C GLY A 153 -1.13 -22.88 -11.56
N VAL A 154 -0.56 -23.55 -12.56
CA VAL A 154 0.90 -23.57 -12.80
C VAL A 154 1.34 -22.38 -13.65
N THR A 155 2.56 -21.87 -13.47
CA THR A 155 3.09 -20.80 -14.32
C THR A 155 3.72 -21.35 -15.59
N ILE A 156 3.54 -20.65 -16.71
CA ILE A 156 4.36 -20.81 -17.92
C ILE A 156 4.92 -19.45 -18.34
N ASP A 157 5.86 -19.42 -19.27
CA ASP A 157 6.24 -18.23 -20.04
C ASP A 157 6.46 -18.58 -21.51
N THR A 158 6.37 -17.59 -22.38
CA THR A 158 6.57 -17.72 -23.83
C THR A 158 7.55 -16.64 -24.34
N PRO A 159 8.14 -16.80 -25.53
CA PRO A 159 8.87 -15.72 -26.18
C PRO A 159 8.05 -14.43 -26.32
N VAL A 160 8.72 -13.28 -26.27
CA VAL A 160 8.06 -11.96 -26.41
C VAL A 160 7.62 -11.65 -27.85
N PHE A 161 8.18 -12.36 -28.82
CA PHE A 161 7.76 -12.42 -30.22
C PHE A 161 7.44 -13.86 -30.61
N GLU A 162 6.41 -14.04 -31.43
CA GLU A 162 6.06 -15.31 -32.07
C GLU A 162 6.32 -15.17 -33.59
N LEU A 163 6.33 -16.28 -34.33
CA LEU A 163 6.36 -16.22 -35.80
C LEU A 163 5.13 -15.45 -36.30
N LYS A 164 5.30 -14.59 -37.30
CA LYS A 164 4.24 -13.68 -37.79
C LYS A 164 3.00 -14.44 -38.27
N GLU A 165 3.18 -15.62 -38.84
CA GLU A 165 2.08 -16.51 -39.28
C GLU A 165 1.23 -17.06 -38.11
N ILE A 166 1.83 -17.30 -36.95
CA ILE A 166 1.13 -17.74 -35.73
C ILE A 166 0.16 -16.65 -35.24
N LEU A 167 0.53 -15.39 -35.49
CA LEU A 167 -0.25 -14.19 -35.14
C LEU A 167 -1.13 -13.66 -36.28
N ALA A 168 -1.09 -14.24 -37.49
CA ALA A 168 -1.85 -13.75 -38.65
C ALA A 168 -3.14 -14.55 -38.87
N GLY A 169 -4.22 -13.89 -39.31
CA GLY A 169 -5.53 -14.52 -39.53
C GLY A 169 -6.27 -14.90 -38.23
N LYS A 170 -5.51 -15.19 -37.16
CA LYS A 170 -5.81 -14.64 -35.84
C LYS A 170 -6.08 -13.13 -35.97
N TYR A 171 -6.94 -12.64 -35.09
CA TYR A 171 -7.00 -11.24 -34.70
C TYR A 171 -7.80 -10.25 -35.55
N GLY A 172 -8.56 -10.69 -36.55
CA GLY A 172 -9.62 -9.88 -37.15
C GLY A 172 -9.14 -8.51 -37.66
N GLU A 173 -9.88 -7.44 -37.36
CA GLU A 173 -9.48 -6.07 -37.70
C GLU A 173 -8.20 -5.63 -36.96
N ASP A 174 -8.05 -6.04 -35.69
CA ASP A 174 -6.90 -5.72 -34.83
C ASP A 174 -5.59 -6.41 -35.22
N SER A 175 -5.60 -7.29 -36.24
CA SER A 175 -4.40 -7.77 -36.92
C SER A 175 -3.52 -6.62 -37.41
N LYS A 176 -4.15 -5.50 -37.80
CA LYS A 176 -3.48 -4.27 -38.27
C LYS A 176 -2.65 -3.58 -37.17
N LEU A 177 -2.88 -3.92 -35.90
CA LEU A 177 -2.27 -3.29 -34.73
C LEU A 177 -1.05 -4.05 -34.18
N ILE A 178 -0.53 -5.05 -34.89
CA ILE A 178 0.63 -5.87 -34.44
C ILE A 178 1.97 -5.15 -34.73
N TYR A 179 2.90 -5.26 -33.79
CA TYR A 179 4.30 -4.85 -33.96
C TYR A 179 5.12 -5.95 -34.65
N ASP A 180 5.41 -5.77 -35.94
CA ASP A 180 6.37 -6.61 -36.67
C ASP A 180 7.82 -6.22 -36.31
N LEU A 181 8.72 -7.20 -36.30
CA LEU A 181 10.17 -6.96 -36.26
C LEU A 181 10.69 -6.61 -37.66
N GLN A 182 11.87 -5.98 -37.74
CA GLN A 182 12.53 -5.71 -39.01
C GLN A 182 13.07 -7.02 -39.61
N ASP A 183 12.83 -7.24 -40.91
CA ASP A 183 13.49 -8.30 -41.67
C ASP A 183 15.01 -8.07 -41.72
N GLN A 184 15.76 -9.09 -41.27
CA GLN A 184 17.23 -9.13 -41.24
C GLN A 184 17.77 -10.37 -41.98
N GLY A 185 16.96 -11.02 -42.83
CA GLY A 185 17.32 -12.23 -43.57
C GLY A 185 17.06 -13.53 -42.80
N GLY A 186 16.08 -13.54 -41.90
CA GLY A 186 15.71 -14.67 -41.06
C GLY A 186 14.18 -14.90 -41.02
N GLU A 187 13.69 -15.53 -39.96
CA GLU A 187 12.26 -15.77 -39.77
C GLU A 187 11.49 -14.46 -39.50
N LEU A 188 10.33 -14.29 -40.14
CA LEU A 188 9.48 -13.11 -39.94
C LEU A 188 8.74 -13.24 -38.60
N CYS A 189 9.15 -12.45 -37.61
CA CYS A 189 8.60 -12.47 -36.25
C CYS A 189 7.83 -11.17 -35.93
N SER A 190 6.87 -11.29 -35.01
CA SER A 190 6.05 -10.17 -34.54
C SER A 190 5.85 -10.27 -33.02
N LEU A 191 5.83 -9.14 -32.31
CA LEU A 191 5.63 -9.10 -30.86
C LEU A 191 4.23 -9.64 -30.48
N ARG A 192 4.17 -10.41 -29.39
CA ARG A 192 2.90 -10.98 -28.91
C ARG A 192 1.90 -9.90 -28.53
N TYR A 193 0.66 -10.08 -28.99
CA TYR A 193 -0.43 -9.12 -28.82
C TYR A 193 -1.30 -9.44 -27.59
N ASP A 194 -1.50 -10.72 -27.32
CA ASP A 194 -2.07 -11.28 -26.09
C ASP A 194 -1.17 -12.42 -25.56
N LEU A 195 -1.62 -13.12 -24.51
CA LEU A 195 -0.99 -14.36 -24.01
C LEU A 195 -1.79 -15.61 -24.42
N THR A 196 -3.06 -15.45 -24.81
CA THR A 196 -3.99 -16.53 -25.23
C THR A 196 -3.53 -17.26 -26.49
N VAL A 197 -3.10 -16.56 -27.54
CA VAL A 197 -2.56 -17.17 -28.77
C VAL A 197 -1.22 -17.87 -28.55
N PRO A 198 -0.22 -17.27 -27.86
CA PRO A 198 0.98 -17.97 -27.44
C PRO A 198 0.70 -19.23 -26.60
N PHE A 199 -0.35 -19.22 -25.76
CA PHE A 199 -0.79 -20.38 -24.98
C PHE A 199 -1.44 -21.47 -25.86
N ALA A 200 -2.34 -21.12 -26.77
CA ALA A 200 -2.94 -22.09 -27.67
C ALA A 200 -1.90 -22.74 -28.61
N ARG A 201 -0.90 -21.97 -29.07
CA ARG A 201 0.30 -22.50 -29.74
C ARG A 201 1.13 -23.40 -28.82
N TYR A 202 1.30 -23.05 -27.54
CA TYR A 202 2.00 -23.88 -26.56
C TYR A 202 1.31 -25.25 -26.38
N LEU A 203 -0.02 -25.29 -26.27
CA LEU A 203 -0.79 -26.54 -26.15
C LEU A 203 -0.60 -27.43 -27.37
N ALA A 204 -0.76 -26.86 -28.57
CA ALA A 204 -0.58 -27.60 -29.83
C ALA A 204 0.84 -28.15 -30.00
N ALA A 205 1.87 -27.33 -29.73
CA ALA A 205 3.26 -27.72 -29.89
C ALA A 205 3.71 -28.80 -28.87
N ASN A 206 3.20 -28.77 -27.64
CA ASN A 206 3.57 -29.74 -26.59
C ASN A 206 2.61 -30.94 -26.50
N SER A 207 1.56 -31.00 -27.34
CA SER A 207 0.52 -32.04 -27.31
C SER A 207 -0.11 -32.24 -25.92
N THR A 208 -0.27 -31.16 -25.16
CA THR A 208 -0.76 -31.18 -23.76
C THR A 208 -2.29 -31.14 -23.75
N PRO A 209 -3.00 -32.24 -23.41
CA PRO A 209 -4.46 -32.32 -23.56
C PRO A 209 -5.22 -31.59 -22.44
N SER A 210 -4.59 -31.34 -21.29
CA SER A 210 -5.15 -30.52 -20.23
C SER A 210 -4.07 -29.85 -19.39
N ILE A 211 -4.34 -28.60 -18.97
CA ILE A 211 -3.53 -27.82 -18.04
C ILE A 211 -4.38 -26.68 -17.46
N LYS A 212 -4.23 -26.41 -16.17
CA LYS A 212 -4.68 -25.16 -15.52
C LYS A 212 -3.46 -24.28 -15.30
N ARG A 213 -3.39 -23.11 -15.95
CA ARG A 213 -2.19 -22.26 -15.92
C ARG A 213 -2.49 -20.79 -15.67
N TYR A 214 -1.47 -20.06 -15.22
CA TYR A 214 -1.43 -18.61 -15.28
C TYR A 214 -0.19 -18.10 -16.03
N HIS A 215 -0.28 -16.89 -16.58
CA HIS A 215 0.83 -16.19 -17.25
C HIS A 215 0.70 -14.68 -16.99
N ILE A 216 1.71 -14.09 -16.34
CA ILE A 216 1.78 -12.64 -16.05
C ILE A 216 2.92 -12.06 -16.88
N ALA A 217 2.58 -11.32 -17.93
CA ALA A 217 3.56 -10.93 -18.94
C ALA A 217 3.19 -9.66 -19.72
N LYS A 218 4.19 -8.99 -20.28
CA LYS A 218 4.00 -7.85 -21.19
C LYS A 218 3.49 -8.29 -22.57
N VAL A 219 2.59 -7.48 -23.11
CA VAL A 219 2.02 -7.58 -24.47
C VAL A 219 2.10 -6.26 -25.22
N TYR A 220 2.03 -6.31 -26.56
CA TYR A 220 2.41 -5.20 -27.44
C TYR A 220 1.35 -4.90 -28.50
N ARG A 221 0.77 -3.70 -28.45
CA ARG A 221 -0.36 -3.28 -29.30
C ARG A 221 -0.11 -1.88 -29.88
N ARG A 222 -0.25 -1.68 -31.20
CA ARG A 222 0.03 -0.39 -31.89
C ARG A 222 -1.10 0.63 -31.80
N ASP A 223 -1.97 0.48 -30.82
CA ASP A 223 -3.15 1.31 -30.55
C ASP A 223 -2.82 2.81 -30.43
N GLN A 224 -3.80 3.70 -30.49
CA GLN A 224 -3.56 5.12 -30.19
C GLN A 224 -3.55 5.31 -28.66
N PRO A 225 -2.39 5.64 -28.05
CA PRO A 225 -2.27 5.61 -26.60
C PRO A 225 -2.88 6.86 -25.96
N ALA A 226 -3.67 6.65 -24.91
CA ALA A 226 -4.24 7.68 -24.04
C ALA A 226 -3.69 7.47 -22.63
N MET A 227 -2.50 8.02 -22.37
CA MET A 227 -1.72 7.74 -21.14
C MET A 227 -2.46 8.16 -19.85
N THR A 228 -3.29 9.19 -19.92
CA THR A 228 -4.16 9.70 -18.85
C THR A 228 -5.29 8.73 -18.47
N LYS A 229 -5.66 7.81 -19.38
CA LYS A 229 -6.72 6.80 -19.18
C LYS A 229 -6.16 5.37 -19.33
N GLY A 230 -4.90 5.16 -18.96
CA GLY A 230 -4.24 3.84 -18.92
C GLY A 230 -3.96 3.14 -20.25
N ARG A 231 -4.48 3.64 -21.39
CA ARG A 231 -4.35 2.98 -22.70
C ARG A 231 -2.93 3.13 -23.25
N MET A 232 -2.11 2.10 -23.02
CA MET A 232 -0.70 2.02 -23.42
C MET A 232 -0.47 1.06 -24.60
N ARG A 233 0.71 1.14 -25.22
CA ARG A 233 1.17 0.23 -26.28
C ARG A 233 2.00 -0.94 -25.78
N GLU A 234 2.62 -0.77 -24.62
CA GLU A 234 3.20 -1.85 -23.82
C GLU A 234 2.48 -1.84 -22.46
N PHE A 235 1.90 -2.96 -22.07
CA PHE A 235 1.27 -3.15 -20.77
C PHE A 235 1.31 -4.63 -20.38
N TYR A 236 0.95 -4.95 -19.13
CA TYR A 236 0.89 -6.32 -18.65
C TYR A 236 -0.51 -6.91 -18.80
N GLN A 237 -0.57 -8.17 -19.20
CA GLN A 237 -1.70 -9.06 -19.00
C GLN A 237 -1.40 -10.04 -17.87
N CYS A 238 -2.46 -10.55 -17.23
CA CYS A 238 -2.43 -11.48 -16.10
C CYS A 238 -3.47 -12.58 -16.36
N ASP A 239 -3.17 -13.46 -17.31
CA ASP A 239 -4.15 -14.41 -17.85
C ASP A 239 -4.14 -15.71 -17.01
N PHE A 240 -5.32 -16.25 -16.70
CA PHE A 240 -5.51 -17.54 -16.01
C PHE A 240 -6.54 -18.37 -16.77
N ASP A 241 -6.18 -19.60 -17.11
CA ASP A 241 -6.90 -20.38 -18.11
C ASP A 241 -6.90 -21.88 -17.76
N VAL A 242 -8.04 -22.53 -18.01
CA VAL A 242 -8.26 -23.96 -17.80
C VAL A 242 -8.49 -24.62 -19.16
N ALA A 243 -7.52 -25.40 -19.64
CA ALA A 243 -7.62 -26.16 -20.87
C ALA A 243 -7.87 -27.64 -20.59
N GLY A 244 -8.75 -28.27 -21.37
CA GLY A 244 -9.09 -29.70 -21.31
C GLY A 244 -10.58 -29.95 -21.52
N SER A 245 -10.96 -31.21 -21.66
CA SER A 245 -12.37 -31.62 -21.70
C SER A 245 -12.85 -31.96 -20.29
N PHE A 246 -13.88 -31.25 -19.84
CA PHE A 246 -14.47 -31.37 -18.50
C PHE A 246 -16.00 -31.35 -18.58
N ASP A 247 -16.67 -31.71 -17.48
CA ASP A 247 -18.12 -31.56 -17.38
C ASP A 247 -18.53 -30.06 -17.48
N PRO A 248 -19.70 -29.74 -18.05
CA PRO A 248 -20.04 -28.37 -18.41
C PRO A 248 -20.06 -27.39 -17.22
N MET A 249 -19.58 -26.17 -17.46
CA MET A 249 -19.67 -25.00 -16.57
C MET A 249 -18.83 -25.06 -15.28
N ILE A 250 -18.24 -26.21 -14.93
CA ILE A 250 -17.37 -26.31 -13.75
C ILE A 250 -16.12 -25.40 -13.91
N PRO A 251 -15.34 -25.45 -15.02
CA PRO A 251 -14.19 -24.56 -15.18
C PRO A 251 -14.59 -23.08 -15.27
N ASP A 252 -15.70 -22.77 -15.95
CA ASP A 252 -16.21 -21.41 -16.15
C ASP A 252 -16.60 -20.75 -14.82
N SER A 253 -17.27 -21.51 -13.93
CA SER A 253 -17.63 -21.04 -12.58
C SER A 253 -16.40 -20.84 -11.70
N GLU A 254 -15.38 -21.69 -11.81
CA GLU A 254 -14.12 -21.50 -11.09
C GLU A 254 -13.38 -20.24 -11.57
N VAL A 255 -13.29 -20.00 -12.88
CA VAL A 255 -12.61 -18.81 -13.44
C VAL A 255 -13.29 -17.51 -13.02
N LEU A 256 -14.63 -17.47 -12.97
CA LEU A 256 -15.38 -16.34 -12.42
C LEU A 256 -15.17 -16.16 -10.90
N THR A 257 -14.96 -17.25 -10.17
CA THR A 257 -14.62 -17.22 -8.74
C THR A 257 -13.20 -16.70 -8.51
N VAL A 258 -12.21 -17.12 -9.32
CA VAL A 258 -10.84 -16.58 -9.33
C VAL A 258 -10.85 -15.07 -9.60
N LEU A 259 -11.67 -14.61 -10.55
CA LEU A 259 -11.85 -13.19 -10.83
C LEU A 259 -12.44 -12.43 -9.62
N SER A 260 -13.53 -12.93 -9.04
CA SER A 260 -14.15 -12.37 -7.83
C SER A 260 -13.16 -12.25 -6.67
N GLU A 261 -12.40 -13.31 -6.38
CA GLU A 261 -11.39 -13.31 -5.32
C GLU A 261 -10.25 -12.32 -5.60
N ILE A 262 -9.77 -12.21 -6.84
CA ILE A 262 -8.72 -11.24 -7.19
C ILE A 262 -9.20 -9.81 -6.96
N LEU A 263 -10.39 -9.46 -7.42
CA LEU A 263 -10.91 -8.10 -7.28
C LEU A 263 -11.21 -7.74 -5.82
N THR A 264 -11.73 -8.68 -5.05
CA THR A 264 -11.94 -8.53 -3.60
C THR A 264 -10.61 -8.38 -2.85
N ASN A 265 -9.62 -9.24 -3.11
CA ASN A 265 -8.32 -9.21 -2.44
C ASN A 265 -7.45 -8.01 -2.85
N LEU A 266 -7.69 -7.41 -4.02
CA LEU A 266 -7.08 -6.14 -4.45
C LEU A 266 -7.83 -4.90 -3.92
N ASN A 267 -8.96 -5.08 -3.23
CA ASN A 267 -9.77 -4.02 -2.62
C ASN A 267 -10.14 -2.89 -3.60
N VAL A 268 -10.61 -3.25 -4.81
CA VAL A 268 -10.88 -2.29 -5.91
C VAL A 268 -12.15 -1.44 -5.71
N GLY A 269 -12.77 -1.48 -4.53
CA GLY A 269 -14.11 -0.93 -4.28
C GLY A 269 -15.23 -1.80 -4.87
N PRO A 270 -16.48 -1.29 -4.90
CA PRO A 270 -17.61 -2.02 -5.47
C PRO A 270 -17.43 -2.30 -6.97
N PHE A 271 -17.63 -3.57 -7.36
CA PHE A 271 -17.53 -4.05 -8.73
C PHE A 271 -18.71 -4.95 -9.12
N THR A 272 -18.95 -5.06 -10.42
CA THR A 272 -19.92 -5.96 -11.03
C THR A 272 -19.25 -6.77 -12.13
N ILE A 273 -19.40 -8.09 -12.08
CA ILE A 273 -19.00 -8.99 -13.17
C ILE A 273 -20.21 -9.15 -14.08
N LYS A 274 -20.20 -8.46 -15.23
CA LYS A 274 -21.13 -8.75 -16.32
C LYS A 274 -20.81 -10.13 -16.90
N VAL A 275 -21.84 -10.91 -17.18
CA VAL A 275 -21.75 -12.18 -17.90
C VAL A 275 -22.79 -12.24 -19.02
N ASN A 276 -22.45 -12.94 -20.10
CA ASN A 276 -23.36 -13.29 -21.18
C ASN A 276 -22.86 -14.59 -21.85
N HIS A 277 -23.57 -15.09 -22.86
CA HIS A 277 -23.24 -16.33 -23.53
C HIS A 277 -23.35 -16.21 -25.05
N ARG A 278 -22.30 -16.60 -25.78
CA ARG A 278 -22.20 -16.46 -27.25
C ARG A 278 -23.41 -17.06 -27.97
N LYS A 279 -23.81 -18.28 -27.59
CA LYS A 279 -24.98 -18.98 -28.17
C LYS A 279 -26.32 -18.23 -27.97
N ILE A 280 -26.44 -17.43 -26.89
CA ILE A 280 -27.63 -16.60 -26.65
C ILE A 280 -27.63 -15.38 -27.58
N LEU A 281 -26.47 -14.71 -27.76
CA LEU A 281 -26.33 -13.61 -28.72
C LEU A 281 -26.62 -14.07 -30.15
N ASP A 282 -26.03 -15.18 -30.58
CA ASP A 282 -26.23 -15.70 -31.95
C ASP A 282 -27.69 -16.09 -32.18
N GLY A 283 -28.33 -16.74 -31.20
CA GLY A 283 -29.77 -17.02 -31.25
C GLY A 283 -30.65 -15.76 -31.26
N ILE A 284 -30.28 -14.68 -30.54
CA ILE A 284 -30.97 -13.37 -30.62
C ILE A 284 -30.84 -12.78 -32.03
N PHE A 285 -29.66 -12.87 -32.66
CA PHE A 285 -29.44 -12.38 -34.03
C PHE A 285 -30.24 -13.19 -35.06
N GLU A 286 -30.26 -14.52 -34.95
CA GLU A 286 -31.07 -15.40 -35.79
C GLU A 286 -32.58 -15.13 -35.64
N LEU A 287 -33.09 -15.09 -34.40
CA LEU A 287 -34.50 -14.80 -34.11
C LEU A 287 -34.92 -13.38 -34.51
N SER A 288 -33.98 -12.43 -34.51
CA SER A 288 -34.23 -11.07 -35.01
C SER A 288 -34.27 -11.00 -36.55
N GLY A 289 -33.67 -11.97 -37.25
CA GLY A 289 -33.54 -11.99 -38.71
C GLY A 289 -32.28 -11.28 -39.23
N VAL A 290 -31.17 -11.33 -38.50
CA VAL A 290 -29.87 -10.81 -38.97
C VAL A 290 -29.29 -11.75 -40.05
N PRO A 291 -28.87 -11.24 -41.23
CA PRO A 291 -28.19 -12.06 -42.23
C PRO A 291 -26.88 -12.65 -41.69
N GLN A 292 -26.61 -13.93 -41.99
CA GLN A 292 -25.44 -14.68 -41.48
C GLN A 292 -24.09 -14.00 -41.82
N ASP A 293 -23.98 -13.36 -43.00
CA ASP A 293 -22.82 -12.57 -43.41
C ASP A 293 -22.59 -11.30 -42.57
N LYS A 294 -23.63 -10.84 -41.84
CA LYS A 294 -23.61 -9.64 -41.00
C LYS A 294 -23.52 -9.91 -39.50
N ILE A 295 -23.67 -11.16 -39.03
CA ILE A 295 -23.71 -11.46 -37.58
C ILE A 295 -22.49 -10.88 -36.84
N ARG A 296 -21.27 -11.01 -37.37
CA ARG A 296 -20.06 -10.43 -36.75
C ARG A 296 -20.07 -8.90 -36.72
N THR A 297 -20.46 -8.24 -37.83
CA THR A 297 -20.48 -6.77 -37.88
C THR A 297 -21.58 -6.19 -36.98
N ILE A 298 -22.72 -6.87 -36.86
CA ILE A 298 -23.80 -6.50 -35.94
C ILE A 298 -23.41 -6.76 -34.47
N SER A 299 -22.76 -7.89 -34.15
CA SER A 299 -22.16 -8.14 -32.82
C SER A 299 -21.19 -7.01 -32.42
N SER A 300 -20.35 -6.55 -33.36
CA SER A 300 -19.44 -5.40 -33.20
C SER A 300 -20.14 -4.05 -33.01
N ALA A 301 -21.41 -3.90 -33.39
CA ALA A 301 -22.20 -2.72 -33.06
C ALA A 301 -22.81 -2.84 -31.66
N VAL A 302 -23.41 -4.00 -31.34
CA VAL A 302 -24.01 -4.28 -30.02
C VAL A 302 -22.99 -4.13 -28.88
N ASP A 303 -21.75 -4.57 -29.08
CA ASP A 303 -20.65 -4.43 -28.10
C ASP A 303 -20.36 -2.98 -27.69
N LYS A 304 -20.80 -1.98 -28.48
CA LYS A 304 -20.64 -0.55 -28.18
C LYS A 304 -21.72 0.01 -27.25
N LEU A 305 -22.73 -0.78 -26.87
CA LEU A 305 -23.78 -0.37 -25.91
C LEU A 305 -23.25 -0.11 -24.50
N ASP A 306 -22.01 -0.50 -24.20
CA ASP A 306 -21.33 -0.13 -22.96
C ASP A 306 -20.85 1.35 -22.95
N LYS A 307 -20.71 1.97 -24.13
CA LYS A 307 -20.19 3.34 -24.33
C LYS A 307 -21.20 4.28 -24.99
N LEU A 308 -22.07 3.77 -25.85
CA LEU A 308 -22.97 4.54 -26.72
C LEU A 308 -24.45 4.23 -26.39
N PRO A 309 -25.35 5.22 -26.46
CA PRO A 309 -26.78 4.99 -26.28
C PRO A 309 -27.36 4.14 -27.42
N TRP A 310 -28.44 3.41 -27.13
CA TRP A 310 -29.08 2.50 -28.08
C TRP A 310 -29.40 3.13 -29.45
N GLU A 311 -29.84 4.40 -29.50
CA GLU A 311 -30.17 5.05 -30.78
C GLU A 311 -28.95 5.24 -31.69
N GLU A 312 -27.76 5.45 -31.13
CA GLU A 312 -26.51 5.56 -31.91
C GLU A 312 -26.05 4.18 -32.40
N VAL A 313 -26.14 3.14 -31.54
CA VAL A 313 -25.84 1.76 -31.95
C VAL A 313 -26.83 1.24 -32.98
N LYS A 314 -28.12 1.55 -32.84
CA LYS A 314 -29.16 1.28 -33.85
C LYS A 314 -28.80 1.95 -35.17
N LYS A 315 -28.40 3.22 -35.13
CA LYS A 315 -27.99 3.97 -36.33
C LYS A 315 -26.75 3.38 -36.99
N GLU A 316 -25.75 2.95 -36.24
CA GLU A 316 -24.60 2.24 -36.81
C GLU A 316 -25.03 0.94 -37.52
N MET A 317 -25.95 0.17 -36.90
CA MET A 317 -26.49 -1.04 -37.52
C MET A 317 -27.25 -0.74 -38.82
N THR A 318 -28.07 0.32 -38.87
CA THR A 318 -28.87 0.66 -40.06
C THR A 318 -28.08 1.38 -41.14
N ASP A 319 -27.41 2.47 -40.79
CA ASP A 319 -26.89 3.46 -41.74
C ASP A 319 -25.49 3.07 -42.26
N GLU A 320 -24.66 2.47 -41.40
CA GLU A 320 -23.28 2.08 -41.76
C GLU A 320 -23.18 0.59 -42.13
N LYS A 321 -23.87 -0.28 -41.39
CA LYS A 321 -23.81 -1.74 -41.58
C LYS A 321 -24.98 -2.29 -42.44
N GLY A 322 -25.95 -1.43 -42.79
CA GLY A 322 -27.00 -1.74 -43.76
C GLY A 322 -27.97 -2.83 -43.27
N LEU A 323 -28.31 -2.83 -41.98
CA LEU A 323 -29.35 -3.69 -41.41
C LEU A 323 -30.72 -3.02 -41.55
N GLU A 324 -31.79 -3.80 -41.71
CA GLU A 324 -33.14 -3.24 -41.71
C GLU A 324 -33.52 -2.72 -40.31
N GLY A 325 -34.14 -1.54 -40.24
CA GLY A 325 -34.53 -0.92 -38.97
C GLY A 325 -35.42 -1.82 -38.09
N GLN A 326 -36.30 -2.62 -38.71
CA GLN A 326 -37.15 -3.58 -37.98
C GLN A 326 -36.37 -4.78 -37.40
N VAL A 327 -35.26 -5.19 -38.04
CA VAL A 327 -34.36 -6.21 -37.48
C VAL A 327 -33.59 -5.60 -36.30
N ALA A 328 -33.08 -4.37 -36.46
CA ALA A 328 -32.41 -3.64 -35.38
C ALA A 328 -33.32 -3.45 -34.16
N ASP A 329 -34.59 -3.07 -34.35
CA ASP A 329 -35.55 -2.93 -33.24
C ASP A 329 -35.80 -4.24 -32.49
N ARG A 330 -35.86 -5.39 -33.19
CA ARG A 330 -36.00 -6.71 -32.54
C ARG A 330 -34.76 -7.10 -31.72
N ILE A 331 -33.55 -6.81 -32.20
CA ILE A 331 -32.32 -6.95 -31.38
C ILE A 331 -32.46 -6.12 -30.09
N GLY A 332 -32.99 -4.90 -30.24
CA GLY A 332 -33.25 -3.96 -29.14
C GLY A 332 -34.31 -4.39 -28.13
N GLU A 333 -35.15 -5.40 -28.40
CA GLU A 333 -36.02 -6.03 -27.40
C GLU A 333 -35.21 -6.85 -26.37
N TYR A 334 -34.08 -7.42 -26.80
CA TYR A 334 -33.25 -8.32 -25.99
C TYR A 334 -32.00 -7.66 -25.43
N VAL A 335 -31.17 -7.00 -26.25
CA VAL A 335 -29.83 -6.53 -25.81
C VAL A 335 -29.86 -5.36 -24.82
N LYS A 336 -31.05 -4.83 -24.49
CA LYS A 336 -31.28 -3.85 -23.42
C LYS A 336 -31.57 -4.49 -22.06
N LEU A 337 -31.71 -5.81 -22.01
CA LEU A 337 -32.03 -6.53 -20.79
C LEU A 337 -30.75 -6.91 -20.03
N SER A 338 -30.69 -6.48 -18.77
CA SER A 338 -29.75 -6.97 -17.78
C SER A 338 -30.47 -7.26 -16.46
N GLY A 339 -29.88 -8.13 -15.64
CA GLY A 339 -30.48 -8.62 -14.40
C GLY A 339 -29.65 -9.74 -13.79
N SER A 340 -30.30 -10.70 -13.15
CA SER A 340 -29.67 -11.88 -12.55
C SER A 340 -30.50 -13.13 -12.90
N ARG A 341 -30.82 -13.98 -11.92
CA ARG A 341 -31.62 -15.21 -12.11
C ARG A 341 -33.05 -14.92 -12.58
N ASP A 342 -33.57 -13.72 -12.31
CA ASP A 342 -34.85 -13.22 -12.83
C ASP A 342 -34.85 -13.07 -14.35
N LEU A 343 -33.75 -12.58 -14.94
CA LEU A 343 -33.58 -12.50 -16.39
C LEU A 343 -33.41 -13.90 -17.00
N LEU A 344 -32.69 -14.79 -16.32
CA LEU A 344 -32.57 -16.19 -16.74
C LEU A 344 -33.94 -16.87 -16.83
N GLU A 345 -34.77 -16.79 -15.77
CA GLU A 345 -36.12 -17.37 -15.79
C GLU A 345 -37.03 -16.68 -16.84
N LYS A 346 -36.88 -15.37 -17.07
CA LYS A 346 -37.58 -14.66 -18.16
C LYS A 346 -37.21 -15.22 -19.54
N LEU A 347 -35.93 -15.55 -19.79
CA LEU A 347 -35.49 -16.16 -21.05
C LEU A 347 -35.88 -17.64 -21.16
N LYS A 348 -35.96 -18.37 -20.04
CA LYS A 348 -36.52 -19.74 -19.97
C LYS A 348 -38.02 -19.75 -20.31
N ALA A 349 -38.75 -18.70 -19.95
CA ALA A 349 -40.17 -18.53 -20.27
C ALA A 349 -40.45 -17.98 -21.69
N ASP A 350 -39.47 -17.43 -22.41
CA ASP A 350 -39.67 -16.90 -23.76
C ASP A 350 -39.70 -18.03 -24.80
N ALA A 351 -40.90 -18.31 -25.32
CA ALA A 351 -41.13 -19.31 -26.36
C ALA A 351 -40.33 -19.06 -27.66
N LYS A 352 -39.93 -17.81 -27.98
CA LYS A 352 -39.02 -17.55 -29.11
C LYS A 352 -37.63 -18.11 -28.81
N MET A 353 -37.06 -17.75 -27.65
CA MET A 353 -35.73 -18.19 -27.21
C MET A 353 -35.64 -19.71 -27.04
N GLN A 354 -36.70 -20.33 -26.50
CA GLN A 354 -36.81 -21.79 -26.38
C GLN A 354 -37.02 -22.53 -27.72
N SER A 355 -37.33 -21.81 -28.82
CA SER A 355 -37.49 -22.39 -30.16
C SER A 355 -36.23 -22.34 -31.03
N ASN A 356 -35.16 -21.67 -30.57
CA ASN A 356 -33.86 -21.65 -31.21
C ASN A 356 -32.88 -22.52 -30.40
N ASP A 357 -32.34 -23.57 -31.02
CA ASP A 357 -31.48 -24.55 -30.33
C ASP A 357 -30.21 -23.93 -29.73
N SER A 358 -29.67 -22.88 -30.35
CA SER A 358 -28.47 -22.17 -29.87
C SER A 358 -28.77 -21.36 -28.60
N ALA A 359 -29.80 -20.51 -28.66
CA ALA A 359 -30.28 -19.73 -27.51
C ALA A 359 -30.67 -20.65 -26.35
N LYS A 360 -31.45 -21.71 -26.64
CA LYS A 360 -31.88 -22.69 -25.64
C LYS A 360 -30.70 -23.36 -24.94
N LYS A 361 -29.73 -23.89 -25.70
CA LYS A 361 -28.54 -24.51 -25.12
C LYS A 361 -27.72 -23.53 -24.29
N GLY A 362 -27.60 -22.29 -24.75
CA GLY A 362 -26.95 -21.22 -23.97
C GLY A 362 -27.68 -20.90 -22.66
N ILE A 363 -29.01 -20.94 -22.64
CA ILE A 363 -29.83 -20.75 -21.43
C ILE A 363 -29.65 -21.93 -20.46
N GLU A 364 -29.63 -23.18 -20.96
CA GLU A 364 -29.37 -24.38 -20.16
C GLU A 364 -27.94 -24.35 -19.54
N GLU A 365 -26.93 -23.91 -20.31
CA GLU A 365 -25.55 -23.71 -19.85
C GLU A 365 -25.45 -22.56 -18.82
N MET A 366 -26.18 -21.45 -19.01
CA MET A 366 -26.23 -20.35 -18.03
C MET A 366 -26.96 -20.74 -16.73
N GLU A 367 -28.00 -21.58 -16.78
CA GLU A 367 -28.67 -22.10 -15.58
C GLU A 367 -27.72 -22.94 -14.72
N LEU A 368 -26.96 -23.85 -15.35
CA LEU A 368 -25.96 -24.65 -14.64
C LEU A 368 -24.85 -23.77 -14.03
N LEU A 369 -24.40 -22.73 -14.76
CA LEU A 369 -23.44 -21.76 -14.26
C LEU A 369 -23.95 -21.01 -13.01
N PHE A 370 -25.19 -20.51 -13.04
CA PHE A 370 -25.80 -19.82 -11.91
C PHE A 370 -25.88 -20.71 -10.66
N ASN A 371 -26.19 -22.00 -10.83
CA ASN A 371 -26.24 -22.96 -9.73
C ASN A 371 -24.86 -23.20 -9.10
N TYR A 372 -23.77 -23.18 -9.87
CA TYR A 372 -22.41 -23.30 -9.34
C TYR A 372 -21.91 -22.00 -8.69
N LEU A 373 -22.21 -20.84 -9.26
CA LEU A 373 -21.83 -19.54 -8.70
C LEU A 373 -22.60 -19.19 -7.43
N GLU A 374 -23.75 -19.82 -7.18
CA GLU A 374 -24.46 -19.79 -5.89
C GLU A 374 -23.65 -20.50 -4.80
N ILE A 375 -23.12 -21.70 -5.12
CA ILE A 375 -22.29 -22.49 -4.20
C ILE A 375 -20.97 -21.78 -3.89
N PHE A 376 -20.37 -21.10 -4.87
CA PHE A 376 -19.17 -20.28 -4.67
C PHE A 376 -19.44 -18.87 -4.10
N GLY A 377 -20.71 -18.49 -3.88
CA GLY A 377 -21.08 -17.19 -3.29
C GLY A 377 -20.85 -15.97 -4.19
N VAL A 378 -20.63 -16.16 -5.49
CA VAL A 378 -20.27 -15.08 -6.46
C VAL A 378 -21.50 -14.35 -7.01
N LEU A 379 -22.69 -14.98 -6.98
CA LEU A 379 -23.93 -14.40 -7.54
C LEU A 379 -24.24 -12.93 -7.14
N PRO A 380 -23.99 -12.43 -5.91
CA PRO A 380 -24.26 -11.04 -5.55
C PRO A 380 -23.44 -10.01 -6.33
N GLN A 381 -22.31 -10.41 -6.91
CA GLN A 381 -21.43 -9.56 -7.72
C GLN A 381 -21.72 -9.67 -9.23
N LEU A 382 -22.63 -10.56 -9.64
CA LEU A 382 -22.85 -10.94 -11.02
C LEU A 382 -24.08 -10.24 -11.62
N SER A 383 -23.92 -9.75 -12.85
CA SER A 383 -25.04 -9.27 -13.69
C SER A 383 -25.06 -10.05 -15.00
N PHE A 384 -26.17 -10.72 -15.30
CA PHE A 384 -26.43 -11.28 -16.62
C PHE A 384 -26.89 -10.13 -17.52
N ASP A 385 -26.11 -9.80 -18.55
CA ASP A 385 -26.28 -8.59 -19.35
C ASP A 385 -26.20 -8.90 -20.85
N LEU A 386 -27.33 -8.81 -21.55
CA LEU A 386 -27.42 -9.15 -22.97
C LEU A 386 -26.79 -8.10 -23.90
N SER A 387 -26.32 -6.97 -23.38
CA SER A 387 -25.52 -5.99 -24.15
C SER A 387 -24.06 -6.41 -24.33
N LEU A 388 -23.53 -7.26 -23.43
CA LEU A 388 -22.14 -7.71 -23.46
C LEU A 388 -21.91 -8.62 -24.68
N ALA A 389 -21.17 -8.15 -25.68
CA ALA A 389 -21.00 -8.84 -26.97
C ALA A 389 -19.54 -8.85 -27.48
N ARG A 390 -18.59 -8.81 -26.52
CA ARG A 390 -17.13 -8.60 -26.70
C ARG A 390 -16.56 -9.19 -27.98
N GLY A 391 -15.95 -8.33 -28.80
CA GLY A 391 -15.54 -8.61 -30.18
C GLY A 391 -14.53 -9.73 -30.43
N LEU A 392 -14.03 -10.44 -29.42
CA LEU A 392 -13.14 -11.60 -29.55
C LEU A 392 -13.81 -12.76 -30.31
N ASP A 393 -13.62 -12.78 -31.63
CA ASP A 393 -14.09 -13.77 -32.62
C ASP A 393 -13.75 -15.25 -32.29
N TYR A 394 -13.05 -15.55 -31.19
CA TYR A 394 -12.75 -16.91 -30.72
C TYR A 394 -13.68 -17.44 -29.59
N TYR A 395 -14.58 -16.62 -29.05
CA TYR A 395 -15.43 -17.07 -27.93
C TYR A 395 -16.61 -17.93 -28.41
N THR A 396 -16.80 -19.09 -27.76
CA THR A 396 -17.76 -20.15 -28.11
C THR A 396 -18.84 -20.38 -27.04
N GLY A 397 -18.60 -19.89 -25.81
CA GLY A 397 -19.46 -20.12 -24.65
C GLY A 397 -19.73 -18.85 -23.84
N VAL A 398 -19.49 -18.92 -22.52
CA VAL A 398 -19.60 -17.75 -21.62
C VAL A 398 -18.60 -16.67 -22.04
N ILE A 399 -19.02 -15.42 -21.93
CA ILE A 399 -18.17 -14.23 -22.00
C ILE A 399 -18.45 -13.37 -20.76
N TYR A 400 -17.42 -12.76 -20.20
CA TYR A 400 -17.53 -11.99 -18.96
C TYR A 400 -16.62 -10.75 -18.93
N GLU A 401 -17.04 -9.76 -18.16
CA GLU A 401 -16.42 -8.44 -18.07
C GLU A 401 -16.66 -7.82 -16.70
N ALA A 402 -15.59 -7.46 -15.98
CA ALA A 402 -15.69 -6.79 -14.68
C ALA A 402 -15.57 -5.27 -14.82
N VAL A 403 -16.49 -4.55 -14.17
CA VAL A 403 -16.52 -3.08 -14.11
C VAL A 403 -16.64 -2.62 -12.66
N VAL A 404 -16.00 -1.49 -12.31
CA VAL A 404 -16.17 -0.83 -11.00
C VAL A 404 -17.22 0.28 -11.10
N GLU A 405 -17.92 0.62 -10.01
CA GLU A 405 -19.05 1.56 -10.09
C GLU A 405 -18.66 2.96 -10.60
N GLY A 406 -17.45 3.44 -10.28
CA GLY A 406 -16.89 4.68 -10.83
C GLY A 406 -16.62 4.68 -12.35
N SER A 407 -16.85 3.55 -13.03
CA SER A 407 -16.75 3.40 -14.50
C SER A 407 -18.11 3.44 -15.21
N ARG A 408 -19.25 3.46 -14.49
CA ARG A 408 -20.58 3.45 -15.13
C ARG A 408 -20.91 4.79 -15.80
N ALA A 409 -21.41 4.72 -17.04
CA ALA A 409 -22.18 5.80 -17.62
C ALA A 409 -23.45 6.07 -16.78
N PRO A 410 -23.93 7.33 -16.68
CA PRO A 410 -25.06 7.68 -15.81
C PRO A 410 -26.36 7.01 -16.28
N THR A 411 -26.92 6.16 -15.41
CA THR A 411 -28.17 5.42 -15.69
C THR A 411 -29.36 6.37 -15.87
N LEU A 412 -30.11 6.21 -16.96
CA LEU A 412 -31.35 6.96 -17.21
C LEU A 412 -32.42 6.58 -16.20
N ALA A 413 -32.97 7.57 -15.48
CA ALA A 413 -34.11 7.37 -14.59
C ALA A 413 -35.43 7.22 -15.40
N PRO A 414 -36.40 6.42 -14.93
CA PRO A 414 -37.71 6.31 -15.59
C PRO A 414 -38.47 7.64 -15.62
N ALA A 415 -39.15 7.92 -16.74
CA ALA A 415 -39.84 9.19 -16.95
C ALA A 415 -41.11 9.32 -16.09
N ALA A 416 -41.18 10.35 -15.24
CA ALA A 416 -42.36 10.71 -14.46
C ALA A 416 -42.84 12.14 -14.79
N THR A 417 -43.97 12.22 -15.49
CA THR A 417 -44.98 13.31 -15.52
C THR A 417 -44.55 14.77 -15.30
N ALA A 418 -44.78 15.62 -16.32
CA ALA A 418 -44.88 17.08 -16.19
C ALA A 418 -46.11 17.50 -15.33
N ALA A 419 -46.30 18.72 -14.83
CA ALA A 419 -45.73 20.06 -15.10
C ALA A 419 -45.93 20.95 -13.81
N PRO A 420 -45.87 22.31 -13.80
CA PRO A 420 -45.43 23.32 -14.77
C PRO A 420 -44.41 24.33 -14.18
N ALA A 421 -44.27 25.53 -14.76
CA ALA A 421 -43.12 26.45 -14.54
C ALA A 421 -43.30 27.58 -13.49
N GLY A 422 -42.21 27.91 -12.82
CA GLY A 422 -41.96 29.07 -11.94
C GLY A 422 -40.67 28.83 -11.12
N THR A 423 -39.81 29.79 -10.75
CA THR A 423 -39.81 31.25 -10.92
C THR A 423 -38.35 31.75 -11.05
N LYS A 424 -38.09 32.99 -11.51
CA LYS A 424 -36.73 33.55 -11.69
C LYS A 424 -36.09 34.05 -10.38
N THR A 425 -34.80 33.79 -10.17
CA THR A 425 -33.91 34.71 -9.42
C THR A 425 -32.44 34.54 -9.85
N GLN A 426 -31.61 35.57 -9.67
CA GLN A 426 -30.20 35.62 -10.07
C GLN A 426 -29.26 35.48 -8.87
N PRO A 427 -28.05 34.95 -9.06
CA PRO A 427 -26.85 35.43 -8.38
C PRO A 427 -26.22 36.58 -9.17
N LYS A 428 -25.63 37.56 -8.46
CA LYS A 428 -24.85 38.67 -9.04
C LYS A 428 -23.42 38.67 -8.52
N ASP A 429 -22.51 39.07 -9.40
CA ASP A 429 -21.25 39.78 -9.15
C ASP A 429 -20.31 39.29 -8.01
N VAL A 430 -19.03 39.06 -8.34
CA VAL A 430 -17.98 40.06 -8.03
C VAL A 430 -16.66 39.80 -8.79
N LYS A 431 -16.33 40.76 -9.67
CA LYS A 431 -14.98 41.25 -10.07
C LYS A 431 -13.88 40.24 -10.45
N HIS A 432 -13.68 40.08 -11.75
CA HIS A 432 -12.31 40.05 -12.31
C HIS A 432 -11.72 41.47 -12.33
N THR A 433 -10.44 41.60 -11.98
CA THR A 433 -9.55 42.63 -12.51
C THR A 433 -8.59 42.00 -13.51
N GLY A 434 -8.06 42.78 -14.46
CA GLY A 434 -7.09 42.28 -15.44
C GLY A 434 -6.54 43.37 -16.35
N THR A 435 -5.62 43.00 -17.24
CA THR A 435 -5.17 43.86 -18.34
C THR A 435 -4.59 43.01 -19.49
N LYS A 436 -4.78 43.46 -20.74
CA LYS A 436 -4.37 42.75 -21.96
C LYS A 436 -3.12 43.37 -22.60
N LYS A 437 -2.26 42.52 -23.19
CA LYS A 437 -1.43 42.72 -24.41
C LYS A 437 -0.66 41.41 -24.66
N GLY A 438 -0.40 40.95 -25.88
CA GLY A 438 -0.84 41.39 -27.22
C GLY A 438 -0.47 40.28 -28.24
N SER A 439 -1.10 40.27 -29.42
CA SER A 439 -0.95 39.18 -30.40
C SER A 439 0.37 39.21 -31.17
N LYS A 440 0.83 38.03 -31.64
CA LYS A 440 0.91 37.78 -33.08
C LYS A 440 1.20 36.32 -33.49
N ASP A 441 0.90 36.09 -34.77
CA ASP A 441 1.35 35.02 -35.69
C ASP A 441 1.04 33.56 -35.32
N ALA A 442 0.04 33.00 -36.04
CA ALA A 442 -0.37 31.59 -35.96
C ALA A 442 -0.54 30.99 -37.36
N GLU A 443 0.32 30.03 -37.71
CA GLU A 443 0.16 29.11 -38.85
C GLU A 443 0.55 27.69 -38.42
N SER A 444 -0.39 26.96 -37.81
CA SER A 444 -0.26 25.52 -37.59
C SER A 444 -1.62 24.84 -37.71
N LYS A 445 -1.67 23.88 -38.64
CA LYS A 445 -2.80 23.04 -39.05
C LYS A 445 -3.70 22.57 -37.91
N HIS A 446 -5.00 22.44 -38.19
CA HIS A 446 -5.93 21.65 -37.39
C HIS A 446 -5.37 20.23 -37.16
N GLU A 447 -5.07 19.91 -35.91
CA GLU A 447 -5.52 18.65 -35.33
C GLU A 447 -6.84 18.97 -34.59
N THR A 448 -7.84 18.10 -34.69
CA THR A 448 -9.10 18.27 -33.97
C THR A 448 -8.94 17.73 -32.56
N GLU A 449 -8.83 18.62 -31.58
CA GLU A 449 -8.92 18.26 -30.16
C GLU A 449 -10.27 17.58 -29.92
N ILE A 450 -10.23 16.32 -29.47
CA ILE A 450 -11.42 15.56 -29.05
C ILE A 450 -11.67 15.91 -27.59
N ASP A 451 -12.92 16.22 -27.24
CA ASP A 451 -13.31 16.55 -25.87
C ASP A 451 -13.09 15.33 -24.95
N GLU A 452 -12.02 15.37 -24.14
CA GLU A 452 -11.65 14.26 -23.26
C GLU A 452 -12.66 14.02 -22.13
N SER A 453 -13.62 14.92 -21.90
CA SER A 453 -14.62 14.82 -20.82
C SER A 453 -15.71 13.77 -21.04
N GLN A 454 -15.94 13.33 -22.29
CA GLN A 454 -17.08 12.47 -22.64
C GLN A 454 -16.84 10.95 -22.51
N ILE A 455 -15.63 10.52 -22.15
CA ILE A 455 -15.25 9.09 -22.12
C ILE A 455 -14.92 8.64 -20.70
N GLY A 456 -15.72 7.74 -20.14
CA GLY A 456 -15.56 7.18 -18.80
C GLY A 456 -14.36 6.23 -18.62
N VAL A 457 -14.17 5.74 -17.40
CA VAL A 457 -13.20 4.67 -17.07
C VAL A 457 -13.72 3.32 -17.59
N GLY A 458 -12.83 2.37 -17.89
CA GLY A 458 -13.16 1.13 -18.61
C GLY A 458 -13.15 -0.15 -17.77
N SER A 459 -13.47 -1.28 -18.41
CA SER A 459 -13.53 -2.59 -17.76
C SER A 459 -12.18 -3.05 -17.21
N ILE A 460 -12.18 -3.58 -16.00
CA ILE A 460 -10.95 -3.83 -15.26
C ILE A 460 -10.40 -5.25 -15.46
N ALA A 461 -11.24 -6.18 -15.92
CA ALA A 461 -10.88 -7.52 -16.36
C ALA A 461 -11.95 -8.07 -17.33
N ALA A 462 -11.60 -9.03 -18.17
CA ALA A 462 -12.53 -9.72 -19.07
C ALA A 462 -12.03 -11.12 -19.44
N GLY A 463 -12.90 -11.96 -20.00
CA GLY A 463 -12.56 -13.29 -20.47
C GLY A 463 -13.77 -14.06 -21.01
N GLY A 464 -13.62 -15.37 -21.19
CA GLY A 464 -14.68 -16.26 -21.68
C GLY A 464 -14.16 -17.61 -22.15
N ARG A 465 -15.06 -18.51 -22.58
CA ARG A 465 -14.73 -19.83 -23.12
C ARG A 465 -14.45 -19.76 -24.62
N TYR A 466 -13.34 -20.36 -25.06
CA TYR A 466 -12.85 -20.31 -26.45
C TYR A 466 -12.45 -21.70 -26.99
N ASP A 467 -13.41 -22.64 -27.05
CA ASP A 467 -13.17 -24.08 -27.29
C ASP A 467 -12.31 -24.38 -28.55
N GLU A 468 -12.47 -23.58 -29.60
CA GLU A 468 -11.87 -23.84 -30.90
C GLU A 468 -10.43 -23.32 -31.05
N LEU A 469 -9.95 -22.39 -30.22
CA LEU A 469 -8.69 -21.66 -30.49
C LEU A 469 -7.44 -22.56 -30.56
N VAL A 470 -7.43 -23.68 -29.84
CA VAL A 470 -6.33 -24.68 -29.91
C VAL A 470 -6.41 -25.46 -31.22
N GLY A 471 -7.63 -25.90 -31.59
CA GLY A 471 -7.92 -26.44 -32.92
C GLY A 471 -7.60 -25.43 -34.04
N MET A 472 -7.69 -24.13 -33.76
CA MET A 472 -7.30 -23.08 -34.69
C MET A 472 -5.79 -22.97 -34.93
N PHE A 473 -4.92 -23.72 -34.22
CA PHE A 473 -3.54 -23.92 -34.67
C PHE A 473 -3.40 -25.07 -35.69
N ALA A 474 -4.55 -25.59 -36.15
CA ALA A 474 -4.79 -26.11 -37.49
C ALA A 474 -5.69 -25.18 -38.38
N GLY A 475 -5.94 -23.90 -38.01
CA GLY A 475 -6.58 -22.82 -38.83
C GLY A 475 -7.34 -21.70 -38.05
N GLY A 476 -6.96 -20.40 -38.15
CA GLY A 476 -7.39 -19.22 -37.30
C GLY A 476 -8.89 -18.72 -37.33
N GLY A 477 -9.37 -17.71 -36.54
CA GLY A 477 -8.73 -16.75 -35.58
C GLY A 477 -9.60 -15.59 -34.93
N ALA A 478 -9.08 -14.78 -33.94
CA ALA A 478 -9.72 -13.77 -32.96
C ALA A 478 -10.00 -12.28 -33.40
N LYS A 479 -10.19 -11.12 -32.65
CA LYS A 479 -9.89 -10.48 -31.29
C LYS A 479 -10.83 -9.22 -31.01
N ASP A 480 -10.96 -8.37 -29.95
CA ASP A 480 -10.23 -7.85 -28.70
C ASP A 480 -11.22 -7.20 -27.63
N GLN A 481 -11.07 -6.23 -26.66
CA GLN A 481 -10.11 -5.21 -26.02
C GLN A 481 -10.63 -4.80 -24.57
N ILE A 482 -10.04 -3.96 -23.67
CA ILE A 482 -8.93 -4.21 -22.67
C ILE A 482 -9.12 -3.76 -21.14
N PRO A 483 -9.14 -2.47 -20.68
CA PRO A 483 -8.47 -2.03 -19.38
C PRO A 483 -9.24 -1.02 -18.42
N CYS A 484 -8.91 -0.69 -17.13
CA CYS A 484 -8.00 -1.14 -16.01
C CYS A 484 -8.24 -0.29 -14.68
N VAL A 485 -7.59 -0.56 -13.50
CA VAL A 485 -7.79 0.11 -12.15
C VAL A 485 -6.65 1.07 -11.68
N GLU A 486 -6.96 1.98 -10.73
CA GLU A 486 -6.07 2.96 -10.05
C GLU A 486 -5.31 2.41 -8.79
N GLN A 487 -4.61 3.29 -8.04
CA GLN A 487 -3.63 2.94 -6.99
C GLN A 487 -4.06 3.27 -5.55
N GLN A 488 -3.70 2.40 -4.60
CA GLN A 488 -3.43 2.76 -3.19
C GLN A 488 -1.92 2.84 -2.91
N ALA A 489 -1.52 3.55 -1.86
CA ALA A 489 -0.11 3.86 -1.57
C ALA A 489 0.63 2.73 -0.82
N SER A 490 1.82 2.36 -1.30
CA SER A 490 2.72 1.39 -0.66
C SER A 490 4.14 1.95 -0.46
N ARG A 491 4.95 1.31 0.39
CA ARG A 491 6.37 1.70 0.58
C ARG A 491 7.21 1.24 -0.61
N ALA A 492 7.97 2.16 -1.22
CA ALA A 492 8.82 1.90 -2.39
C ALA A 492 10.10 1.07 -2.10
N LYS A 493 10.38 0.75 -0.82
CA LYS A 493 11.46 -0.12 -0.35
C LYS A 493 10.96 -0.94 0.84
N GLN A 494 11.49 -2.15 0.98
CA GLN A 494 11.22 -3.03 2.13
C GLN A 494 12.23 -2.88 3.28
N THR A 495 13.09 -1.85 3.26
CA THR A 495 14.15 -1.66 4.27
C THR A 495 13.54 -1.53 5.67
N GLU A 496 14.06 -2.33 6.60
CA GLU A 496 13.58 -2.48 7.99
C GLU A 496 14.42 -1.64 8.96
N VAL A 497 15.75 -1.63 8.77
CA VAL A 497 16.70 -0.94 9.65
C VAL A 497 17.60 0.00 8.84
N TYR A 498 17.72 1.26 9.26
CA TYR A 498 18.69 2.21 8.71
C TYR A 498 19.82 2.47 9.71
N VAL A 499 21.03 2.04 9.38
CA VAL A 499 22.21 2.16 10.24
C VAL A 499 22.84 3.55 10.04
N MET A 500 22.90 4.32 11.13
CA MET A 500 23.32 5.71 11.19
C MET A 500 24.53 5.89 12.10
N ALA A 501 25.26 7.01 11.98
CA ALA A 501 26.25 7.40 13.00
C ALA A 501 26.31 8.90 13.27
N ILE A 502 26.81 9.24 14.47
CA ILE A 502 27.16 10.59 14.92
C ILE A 502 28.68 10.85 14.76
N GLY A 503 29.06 12.11 14.59
CA GLY A 503 30.45 12.56 14.68
C GLY A 503 31.32 12.12 13.51
N ASP A 504 32.43 11.41 13.80
CA ASP A 504 33.41 10.98 12.79
C ASP A 504 32.92 9.90 11.82
N GLY A 505 31.68 9.45 11.97
CA GLY A 505 30.96 8.76 10.90
C GLY A 505 31.25 7.27 10.76
N LEU A 506 32.01 6.66 11.67
CA LEU A 506 32.00 5.24 12.04
C LEU A 506 31.66 4.26 10.89
N LEU A 507 32.41 4.33 9.78
CA LEU A 507 32.03 3.63 8.54
C LEU A 507 32.26 2.11 8.65
N LYS A 508 33.36 1.67 9.27
CA LYS A 508 33.66 0.23 9.39
C LYS A 508 32.65 -0.45 10.32
N GLU A 509 32.29 0.28 11.37
CA GLU A 509 31.40 -0.11 12.46
C GLU A 509 29.96 -0.19 11.93
N ARG A 510 29.51 0.80 11.15
CA ARG A 510 28.24 0.70 10.38
C ARG A 510 28.23 -0.49 9.42
N MET A 511 29.34 -0.74 8.70
CA MET A 511 29.43 -1.89 7.79
C MET A 511 29.40 -3.23 8.53
N GLN A 512 29.98 -3.31 9.74
CA GLN A 512 29.91 -4.49 10.60
C GLN A 512 28.48 -4.74 11.10
N ILE A 513 27.76 -3.70 11.55
CA ILE A 513 26.35 -3.83 11.96
C ILE A 513 25.45 -4.16 10.77
N ALA A 514 25.60 -3.48 9.63
CA ALA A 514 24.83 -3.80 8.42
C ALA A 514 25.06 -5.26 7.99
N LYS A 515 26.31 -5.75 8.03
CA LYS A 515 26.61 -7.16 7.80
C LYS A 515 25.94 -8.08 8.84
N LYS A 516 26.02 -7.77 10.16
CA LYS A 516 25.37 -8.58 11.21
C LYS A 516 23.85 -8.67 11.02
N LEU A 517 23.22 -7.59 10.53
CA LEU A 517 21.80 -7.58 10.18
C LEU A 517 21.51 -8.44 8.92
N TRP A 518 22.27 -8.26 7.84
CA TRP A 518 22.13 -9.06 6.61
C TRP A 518 22.41 -10.56 6.81
N ASP A 519 23.40 -10.91 7.64
CA ASP A 519 23.72 -12.29 8.03
C ASP A 519 22.55 -12.98 8.77
N ASN A 520 21.66 -12.18 9.37
CA ASN A 520 20.43 -12.62 10.05
C ASN A 520 19.17 -12.30 9.21
N ASN A 521 19.31 -12.06 7.90
CA ASN A 521 18.23 -11.80 6.94
C ASN A 521 17.40 -10.51 7.20
N ILE A 522 17.87 -9.58 8.04
CA ILE A 522 17.22 -8.28 8.28
C ILE A 522 17.64 -7.29 7.19
N LYS A 523 16.67 -6.60 6.57
CA LYS A 523 16.87 -5.71 5.42
C LYS A 523 17.41 -4.35 5.86
N ALA A 524 18.72 -4.29 6.08
CA ALA A 524 19.42 -3.10 6.52
C ALA A 524 19.98 -2.23 5.36
N GLU A 525 20.00 -0.91 5.53
CA GLU A 525 20.77 0.03 4.70
C GLU A 525 21.63 0.97 5.55
N PHE A 526 22.62 1.62 4.94
CA PHE A 526 23.40 2.69 5.56
C PHE A 526 23.86 3.72 4.54
N PHE A 527 24.22 4.92 5.00
CA PHE A 527 24.66 5.99 4.11
C PHE A 527 26.07 5.71 3.54
N TYR A 528 26.20 5.61 2.21
CA TYR A 528 27.46 5.38 1.48
C TYR A 528 28.40 6.60 1.46
N LYS A 529 28.76 7.12 2.64
CA LYS A 529 29.76 8.17 2.86
C LYS A 529 30.53 7.87 4.15
N SER A 530 31.81 8.23 4.18
CA SER A 530 32.66 8.05 5.37
C SER A 530 32.17 8.89 6.56
N LYS A 531 31.70 10.12 6.29
CA LYS A 531 31.14 11.04 7.30
C LYS A 531 29.78 11.61 6.83
N PRO A 532 28.67 10.87 7.00
CA PRO A 532 27.34 11.37 6.70
C PRO A 532 26.89 12.40 7.77
N LYS A 533 26.13 13.42 7.38
CA LYS A 533 25.53 14.36 8.34
C LYS A 533 24.27 13.75 8.95
N LEU A 534 24.09 13.84 10.27
CA LEU A 534 22.95 13.23 10.98
C LEU A 534 21.57 13.64 10.43
N PRO A 535 21.26 14.94 10.17
CA PRO A 535 19.97 15.31 9.58
C PRO A 535 19.71 14.65 8.21
N LYS A 536 20.76 14.43 7.41
CA LYS A 536 20.66 13.78 6.10
C LYS A 536 20.48 12.26 6.16
N GLN A 537 20.70 11.66 7.33
CA GLN A 537 20.37 10.26 7.58
C GLN A 537 18.88 10.17 7.94
N PHE A 538 18.40 11.00 8.88
CA PHE A 538 16.96 11.11 9.18
C PHE A 538 16.11 11.53 7.96
N GLU A 539 16.57 12.45 7.10
CA GLU A 539 15.93 12.79 5.82
C GLU A 539 15.62 11.56 4.94
N VAL A 540 16.43 10.49 5.03
CA VAL A 540 16.22 9.24 4.27
C VAL A 540 15.25 8.32 5.01
N VAL A 541 15.43 8.13 6.33
CA VAL A 541 14.53 7.31 7.18
C VAL A 541 13.09 7.81 7.08
N ASP A 542 12.88 9.13 7.19
CA ASP A 542 11.56 9.77 7.06
C ASP A 542 10.98 9.60 5.65
N LYS A 543 11.78 9.80 4.61
CA LYS A 543 11.30 9.77 3.22
C LYS A 543 10.95 8.34 2.77
N GLU A 544 11.68 7.34 3.24
CA GLU A 544 11.51 5.93 2.87
C GLU A 544 10.71 5.13 3.92
N GLN A 545 10.22 5.84 4.96
CA GLN A 545 9.40 5.34 6.06
C GLN A 545 10.00 4.08 6.72
N ILE A 546 11.31 4.12 7.00
CA ILE A 546 12.06 2.97 7.53
C ILE A 546 11.76 2.82 9.04
N PRO A 547 11.24 1.67 9.51
CA PRO A 547 10.75 1.52 10.89
C PRO A 547 11.80 1.77 11.99
N PHE A 548 13.04 1.34 11.79
CA PHE A 548 14.09 1.43 12.82
C PHE A 548 15.31 2.21 12.34
N GLY A 549 15.68 3.25 13.08
CA GLY A 549 16.95 3.96 12.96
C GLY A 549 17.95 3.47 14.00
N LEU A 550 18.99 2.75 13.58
CA LEU A 550 20.02 2.21 14.48
C LEU A 550 21.24 3.14 14.49
N LEU A 551 21.44 3.83 15.60
CA LEU A 551 22.39 4.93 15.73
C LEU A 551 23.66 4.50 16.48
N LEU A 552 24.83 4.73 15.85
CA LEU A 552 26.15 4.53 16.45
C LEU A 552 26.73 5.87 16.91
N ALA A 553 26.95 6.04 18.21
CA ALA A 553 27.84 7.07 18.75
C ALA A 553 29.20 6.47 19.18
N PRO A 554 30.33 7.20 19.06
CA PRO A 554 31.65 6.64 19.39
C PRO A 554 31.81 6.16 20.84
N ARG A 555 31.08 6.75 21.78
CA ARG A 555 31.09 6.32 23.19
C ARG A 555 30.32 5.01 23.38
N GLU A 556 29.07 4.99 22.94
CA GLU A 556 28.16 3.83 23.04
C GLU A 556 28.79 2.59 22.39
N TRP A 557 29.43 2.77 21.22
CA TRP A 557 30.15 1.71 20.51
C TRP A 557 31.31 1.12 21.33
N ASN A 558 32.13 1.98 21.97
CA ASN A 558 33.23 1.53 22.84
C ASN A 558 32.72 0.85 24.13
N GLU A 559 31.49 1.17 24.55
CA GLU A 559 30.78 0.53 25.68
C GLU A 559 30.00 -0.74 25.24
N GLY A 560 30.14 -1.17 23.97
CA GLY A 560 29.55 -2.40 23.42
C GLY A 560 28.08 -2.29 23.01
N GLN A 561 27.57 -1.07 22.83
CA GLN A 561 26.16 -0.77 22.69
C GLN A 561 25.85 0.03 21.42
N VAL A 562 24.59 -0.06 20.99
CA VAL A 562 24.00 0.72 19.90
C VAL A 562 22.61 1.21 20.30
N ARG A 563 22.21 2.35 19.76
CA ARG A 563 20.94 3.01 20.11
C ARG A 563 19.89 2.73 19.03
N VAL A 564 18.87 1.94 19.35
CA VAL A 564 17.78 1.62 18.42
C VAL A 564 16.63 2.59 18.63
N LYS A 565 16.30 3.38 17.60
CA LYS A 565 15.16 4.30 17.61
C LYS A 565 14.07 3.79 16.66
N GLU A 566 12.90 3.51 17.20
CA GLU A 566 11.66 3.35 16.42
C GLU A 566 11.29 4.72 15.80
N GLN A 567 11.08 4.79 14.48
CA GLN A 567 10.76 6.01 13.75
C GLN A 567 9.30 5.98 13.25
N ARG A 568 8.44 6.78 13.90
CA ARG A 568 7.01 6.88 13.58
C ARG A 568 6.68 8.14 12.78
N GLY A 569 7.17 8.15 11.55
CA GLY A 569 7.07 9.32 10.66
C GLY A 569 7.72 10.57 11.28
N LYS A 570 7.28 11.75 10.83
CA LYS A 570 7.86 13.04 11.24
C LYS A 570 7.31 13.61 12.55
N GLU A 571 6.20 13.09 13.05
CA GLU A 571 5.37 13.80 14.05
C GLU A 571 5.24 13.04 15.39
N GLU A 572 5.43 11.71 15.43
CA GLU A 572 5.53 10.95 16.69
C GLU A 572 6.99 10.65 17.13
N GLY A 573 8.00 11.06 16.36
CA GLY A 573 9.41 10.66 16.53
C GLY A 573 10.17 11.21 17.75
N GLY A 574 9.51 11.45 18.89
CA GLY A 574 10.07 12.17 20.05
C GLY A 574 11.11 11.44 20.91
N GLY A 575 11.17 10.10 20.87
CA GLY A 575 12.02 9.32 21.79
C GLY A 575 13.53 9.36 21.49
N ASN A 576 14.36 9.22 22.52
CA ASN A 576 15.83 9.11 22.40
C ASN A 576 16.33 7.74 21.89
N GLY A 577 15.45 6.75 21.77
CA GLY A 577 15.79 5.38 21.38
C GLY A 577 16.50 4.58 22.48
N ASP A 578 16.26 3.27 22.49
CA ASP A 578 16.73 2.36 23.52
C ASP A 578 18.20 1.98 23.31
N LEU A 579 18.98 1.90 24.40
CA LEU A 579 20.37 1.44 24.36
C LEU A 579 20.42 -0.10 24.49
N ILE A 580 20.86 -0.75 23.44
CA ILE A 580 20.89 -2.21 23.31
C ILE A 580 22.33 -2.68 23.09
N LYS A 581 22.75 -3.74 23.77
CA LYS A 581 24.07 -4.35 23.52
C LYS A 581 24.11 -4.94 22.11
N ILE A 582 25.26 -4.86 21.47
CA ILE A 582 25.44 -5.32 20.08
C ILE A 582 25.12 -6.81 19.89
N ASP A 583 25.20 -7.62 20.96
CA ASP A 583 24.87 -9.05 20.92
C ASP A 583 23.39 -9.37 21.15
N ASP A 584 22.73 -8.62 22.03
CA ASP A 584 21.28 -8.73 22.27
C ASP A 584 20.44 -8.06 21.14
N LEU A 585 21.10 -7.31 20.26
CA LEU A 585 20.49 -6.55 19.17
C LEU A 585 19.53 -7.36 18.27
N ILE A 586 19.89 -8.58 17.87
CA ILE A 586 19.03 -9.40 16.99
C ILE A 586 17.78 -9.91 17.75
N PRO A 587 17.90 -10.49 18.96
CA PRO A 587 16.75 -10.75 19.83
C PRO A 587 15.83 -9.55 20.09
N GLU A 588 16.37 -8.37 20.40
CA GLU A 588 15.53 -7.19 20.67
C GLU A 588 14.86 -6.63 19.41
N LEU A 589 15.54 -6.63 18.25
CA LEU A 589 14.89 -6.27 16.98
C LEU A 589 13.77 -7.25 16.63
N SER A 590 13.94 -8.55 16.88
CA SER A 590 12.86 -9.54 16.73
C SER A 590 11.67 -9.21 17.63
N LYS A 591 11.89 -8.93 18.91
CA LYS A 591 10.80 -8.56 19.85
C LYS A 591 10.08 -7.27 19.45
N LEU A 592 10.82 -6.28 18.90
CA LEU A 592 10.24 -5.04 18.40
C LEU A 592 9.41 -5.30 17.13
N GLU A 593 9.85 -6.19 16.26
CA GLU A 593 9.08 -6.65 15.09
C GLU A 593 7.83 -7.45 15.52
N ASP A 594 7.96 -8.43 16.42
CA ASP A 594 6.85 -9.21 16.99
C ASP A 594 5.78 -8.28 17.59
N LYS A 595 6.21 -7.26 18.32
CA LYS A 595 5.34 -6.23 18.91
C LYS A 595 4.67 -5.34 17.85
N GLN A 596 5.37 -5.02 16.76
CA GLN A 596 4.80 -4.29 15.63
C GLN A 596 3.80 -5.16 14.84
N GLN A 597 4.11 -6.43 14.60
CA GLN A 597 3.21 -7.40 13.98
C GLN A 597 1.97 -7.63 14.85
N ALA A 598 2.12 -7.79 16.17
CA ALA A 598 1.00 -7.91 17.11
C ALA A 598 0.10 -6.66 17.12
N ARG A 599 0.70 -5.46 17.07
CA ARG A 599 -0.03 -4.19 16.93
C ARG A 599 -0.78 -4.13 15.59
N HIS A 600 -0.13 -4.48 14.47
CA HIS A 600 -0.76 -4.49 13.16
C HIS A 600 -1.92 -5.50 13.11
N LYS A 601 -1.76 -6.69 13.70
CA LYS A 601 -2.81 -7.71 13.80
C LYS A 601 -3.99 -7.24 14.66
N PHE A 602 -3.73 -6.50 15.74
CA PHE A 602 -4.78 -5.88 16.56
C PHE A 602 -5.50 -4.76 15.80
N GLN A 603 -4.77 -3.90 15.07
CA GLN A 603 -5.33 -2.84 14.23
C GLN A 603 -6.17 -3.37 13.05
N ALA A 604 -5.85 -4.53 12.49
CA ALA A 604 -6.67 -5.16 11.44
C ALA A 604 -8.10 -5.50 11.91
N VAL A 605 -8.31 -5.71 13.21
CA VAL A 605 -9.65 -5.95 13.79
C VAL A 605 -10.49 -4.66 13.86
N PHE A 606 -9.86 -3.47 13.91
CA PHE A 606 -10.59 -2.20 14.01
C PHE A 606 -11.48 -1.94 12.80
N SER A 607 -10.97 -2.18 11.58
CA SER A 607 -11.75 -1.97 10.35
C SER A 607 -13.01 -2.84 10.29
N LYS A 608 -12.98 -4.05 10.87
CA LYS A 608 -14.14 -4.95 10.97
C LYS A 608 -15.24 -4.32 11.84
N ILE A 609 -14.93 -3.99 13.10
CA ILE A 609 -15.89 -3.42 14.05
C ILE A 609 -16.36 -2.00 13.65
N SER A 610 -15.48 -1.21 13.01
CA SER A 610 -15.84 0.11 12.49
C SER A 610 -16.89 -0.02 11.38
N ASN A 611 -16.70 -0.95 10.44
CA ASN A 611 -17.68 -1.23 9.39
C ASN A 611 -19.00 -1.77 9.96
N GLU A 612 -18.95 -2.72 10.90
CA GLU A 612 -20.15 -3.26 11.58
C GLU A 612 -20.97 -2.15 12.26
N CYS A 613 -20.32 -1.21 12.95
CA CYS A 613 -20.98 -0.04 13.53
C CYS A 613 -21.59 0.90 12.46
N LEU A 614 -20.88 1.15 11.35
CA LEU A 614 -21.38 1.98 10.26
C LEU A 614 -22.54 1.32 9.49
N ASP A 615 -22.52 -0.01 9.36
CA ASP A 615 -23.59 -0.78 8.74
C ASP A 615 -24.87 -0.73 9.59
N TYR A 616 -24.77 -0.78 10.92
CA TYR A 616 -25.92 -0.53 11.79
C TYR A 616 -26.53 0.88 11.62
N LEU A 617 -25.73 1.91 11.38
CA LEU A 617 -26.26 3.25 11.05
C LEU A 617 -27.00 3.24 9.69
N LYS A 618 -26.48 2.53 8.69
CA LYS A 618 -27.12 2.38 7.36
C LYS A 618 -28.44 1.59 7.46
N GLU A 619 -28.49 0.51 8.23
CA GLU A 619 -29.71 -0.26 8.50
C GLU A 619 -30.81 0.59 9.15
N ASN A 620 -30.42 1.51 10.04
CA ASN A 620 -31.33 2.48 10.66
C ASN A 620 -31.60 3.72 9.78
N GLN A 621 -31.27 3.67 8.49
CA GLN A 621 -31.56 4.70 7.48
C GLN A 621 -30.94 6.08 7.78
N MET A 622 -29.79 6.11 8.47
CA MET A 622 -29.08 7.36 8.75
C MET A 622 -28.61 8.06 7.46
N PRO A 623 -28.69 9.40 7.37
CA PRO A 623 -28.14 10.15 6.25
C PRO A 623 -26.65 9.86 6.03
N SER A 624 -26.22 9.79 4.76
CA SER A 624 -24.84 9.45 4.40
C SER A 624 -23.80 10.42 4.97
N GLU A 625 -24.16 11.69 5.15
CA GLU A 625 -23.36 12.70 5.85
C GLU A 625 -23.15 12.37 7.34
N ALA A 626 -24.16 11.82 8.02
CA ALA A 626 -24.08 11.42 9.42
C ALA A 626 -23.35 10.07 9.61
N VAL A 627 -23.52 9.13 8.65
CA VAL A 627 -22.71 7.91 8.58
C VAL A 627 -21.23 8.28 8.43
N LYS A 628 -20.90 9.23 7.52
CA LYS A 628 -19.53 9.72 7.36
C LYS A 628 -19.00 10.44 8.61
N TRP A 629 -19.80 11.31 9.23
CA TRP A 629 -19.39 12.00 10.47
C TRP A 629 -19.00 11.03 11.58
N PHE A 630 -19.75 9.93 11.72
CA PHE A 630 -19.44 8.91 12.71
C PHE A 630 -18.21 8.06 12.35
N ASP A 631 -17.96 7.80 11.06
CA ASP A 631 -16.69 7.21 10.61
C ASP A 631 -15.50 8.14 10.93
N ASP A 632 -15.59 9.42 10.57
CA ASP A 632 -14.53 10.41 10.86
C ASP A 632 -14.24 10.49 12.37
N ASN A 633 -15.27 10.50 13.23
CA ASN A 633 -15.12 10.42 14.69
C ASN A 633 -14.40 9.13 15.12
N LEU A 634 -14.85 7.96 14.63
CA LEU A 634 -14.26 6.65 14.95
C LEU A 634 -12.78 6.59 14.56
N GLN A 635 -12.44 6.94 13.30
CA GLN A 635 -11.08 6.90 12.76
C GLN A 635 -10.14 7.91 13.43
N TYR A 636 -10.65 9.05 13.88
CA TYR A 636 -9.84 10.10 14.50
C TYR A 636 -9.54 9.80 15.98
N ASN A 637 -10.55 9.38 16.75
CA ASN A 637 -10.42 9.29 18.20
C ASN A 637 -9.96 7.90 18.71
N THR A 638 -10.28 6.81 18.00
CA THR A 638 -10.04 5.45 18.50
C THR A 638 -8.67 4.88 18.11
N PRO A 639 -8.26 4.85 16.82
CA PRO A 639 -6.92 4.41 16.41
C PRO A 639 -5.77 5.29 16.91
N GLY A 640 -4.54 4.75 16.85
CA GLY A 640 -3.31 5.49 17.16
C GLY A 640 -2.84 5.36 18.61
N GLY A 641 -1.92 6.23 19.04
CA GLY A 641 -1.31 6.15 20.36
C GLY A 641 -0.55 4.82 20.59
N LYS A 642 -0.67 4.25 21.80
CA LYS A 642 0.02 3.01 22.19
C LYS A 642 -0.83 1.73 22.09
N LEU A 643 -2.16 1.82 22.12
CA LEU A 643 -3.11 0.70 22.16
C LEU A 643 -2.87 -0.31 23.32
N ASN A 644 -2.18 0.13 24.38
CA ASN A 644 -1.72 -0.74 25.46
C ASN A 644 -2.88 -1.38 26.25
N ARG A 645 -4.03 -0.71 26.36
CA ARG A 645 -5.14 -1.22 27.20
C ARG A 645 -5.89 -2.32 26.46
N GLY A 646 -6.25 -2.06 25.21
CA GLY A 646 -6.89 -3.04 24.33
C GLY A 646 -6.01 -4.25 24.04
N MET A 647 -4.72 -4.04 23.72
CA MET A 647 -3.78 -5.15 23.53
C MET A 647 -3.58 -5.98 24.82
N SER A 648 -3.66 -5.36 26.01
CA SER A 648 -3.50 -6.12 27.27
C SER A 648 -4.69 -7.05 27.58
N VAL A 649 -5.86 -6.89 26.95
CA VAL A 649 -6.92 -7.92 26.98
C VAL A 649 -6.43 -9.19 26.27
N VAL A 650 -5.82 -9.03 25.10
CA VAL A 650 -5.28 -10.15 24.29
C VAL A 650 -4.07 -10.79 24.97
N ASP A 651 -3.14 -9.98 25.50
CA ASP A 651 -2.00 -10.47 26.29
C ASP A 651 -2.49 -11.33 27.47
N THR A 652 -3.41 -10.79 28.27
CA THR A 652 -3.93 -11.47 29.47
C THR A 652 -4.69 -12.74 29.11
N TYR A 653 -5.55 -12.69 28.08
CA TYR A 653 -6.29 -13.87 27.64
C TYR A 653 -5.36 -14.99 27.16
N SER A 654 -4.33 -14.64 26.38
CA SER A 654 -3.31 -15.59 25.95
C SER A 654 -2.58 -16.21 27.14
N ILE A 655 -2.16 -15.40 28.11
CA ILE A 655 -1.49 -15.87 29.35
C ILE A 655 -2.38 -16.84 30.13
N LEU A 656 -3.65 -16.50 30.38
CA LEU A 656 -4.60 -17.38 31.09
C LEU A 656 -4.83 -18.71 30.36
N LYS A 657 -4.78 -18.72 29.02
CA LYS A 657 -4.85 -19.94 28.18
C LYS A 657 -3.53 -20.71 28.03
N GLY A 658 -2.42 -20.23 28.61
CA GLY A 658 -1.10 -20.89 28.50
C GLY A 658 -0.31 -20.52 27.24
N GLY A 659 -0.54 -19.33 26.67
CA GLY A 659 0.27 -18.70 25.63
C GLY A 659 -0.08 -19.05 24.18
N LYS A 660 -1.08 -19.91 23.95
CA LYS A 660 -1.59 -20.24 22.61
C LYS A 660 -3.12 -20.15 22.58
N ILE A 661 -3.63 -19.35 21.64
CA ILE A 661 -5.05 -19.16 21.38
C ILE A 661 -5.31 -19.29 19.87
N SER A 662 -6.50 -19.74 19.51
CA SER A 662 -6.97 -19.81 18.12
C SER A 662 -7.18 -18.42 17.51
N GLN A 663 -7.37 -18.35 16.19
CA GLN A 663 -7.67 -17.08 15.52
C GLN A 663 -9.04 -16.51 15.93
N GLU A 664 -10.04 -17.36 16.19
CA GLU A 664 -11.36 -16.94 16.68
C GLU A 664 -11.27 -16.39 18.11
N GLU A 665 -10.55 -17.07 19.00
CA GLU A 665 -10.26 -16.57 20.35
C GLU A 665 -9.47 -15.25 20.31
N TYR A 666 -8.49 -15.13 19.41
CA TYR A 666 -7.75 -13.88 19.20
C TYR A 666 -8.68 -12.74 18.74
N GLU A 667 -9.55 -12.97 17.76
CA GLU A 667 -10.48 -11.94 17.29
C GLU A 667 -11.47 -11.54 18.39
N ARG A 668 -12.05 -12.49 19.13
CA ARG A 668 -12.94 -12.19 20.26
C ARG A 668 -12.21 -11.38 21.35
N ALA A 669 -10.99 -11.75 21.72
CA ALA A 669 -10.20 -11.00 22.70
C ALA A 669 -9.82 -9.60 22.18
N ALA A 670 -9.52 -9.47 20.88
CA ALA A 670 -9.19 -8.20 20.25
C ALA A 670 -10.41 -7.26 20.13
N ILE A 671 -11.60 -7.79 19.87
CA ILE A 671 -12.86 -7.02 19.88
C ILE A 671 -13.13 -6.45 21.28
N LEU A 672 -13.00 -7.26 22.35
CA LEU A 672 -13.08 -6.75 23.73
C LEU A 672 -11.99 -5.71 24.01
N GLY A 673 -10.78 -5.91 23.49
CA GLY A 673 -9.71 -4.92 23.56
C GLY A 673 -10.07 -3.58 22.89
N TRP A 674 -10.72 -3.61 21.73
CA TRP A 674 -11.19 -2.40 21.07
C TRP A 674 -12.37 -1.73 21.77
N CYS A 675 -13.23 -2.49 22.47
CA CYS A 675 -14.21 -1.89 23.38
C CYS A 675 -13.54 -1.07 24.51
N VAL A 676 -12.36 -1.49 25.00
CA VAL A 676 -11.58 -0.70 25.98
C VAL A 676 -10.94 0.54 25.34
N GLU A 677 -10.44 0.44 24.10
CA GLU A 677 -9.87 1.62 23.41
C GLU A 677 -10.97 2.61 22.94
N LEU A 678 -12.20 2.14 22.66
CA LEU A 678 -13.40 2.97 22.47
C LEU A 678 -13.80 3.68 23.77
N LEU A 679 -13.81 2.98 24.91
CA LEU A 679 -14.05 3.59 26.21
C LEU A 679 -13.01 4.66 26.53
N GLN A 680 -11.73 4.38 26.21
CA GLN A 680 -10.68 5.38 26.31
C GLN A 680 -10.93 6.57 25.36
N ALA A 681 -11.39 6.34 24.14
CA ALA A 681 -11.66 7.41 23.17
C ALA A 681 -12.81 8.32 23.66
N TYR A 682 -13.91 7.75 24.17
CA TYR A 682 -14.98 8.48 24.85
C TYR A 682 -14.46 9.38 25.98
N PHE A 683 -13.70 8.80 26.94
CA PHE A 683 -13.15 9.58 28.05
C PHE A 683 -12.18 10.67 27.57
N LEU A 684 -11.32 10.39 26.58
CA LEU A 684 -10.38 11.39 26.06
C LEU A 684 -11.08 12.56 25.36
N VAL A 685 -12.15 12.32 24.58
CA VAL A 685 -12.89 13.41 23.91
C VAL A 685 -13.61 14.29 24.94
N ALA A 686 -14.18 13.69 25.99
CA ALA A 686 -14.83 14.43 27.08
C ALA A 686 -13.82 15.21 27.95
N ASP A 687 -12.73 14.57 28.38
CA ASP A 687 -11.64 15.16 29.17
C ASP A 687 -10.93 16.28 28.39
N ASP A 688 -10.68 16.10 27.09
CA ASP A 688 -10.15 17.15 26.19
C ASP A 688 -11.02 18.43 26.19
N MET A 689 -12.34 18.27 26.20
CA MET A 689 -13.26 19.42 26.24
C MET A 689 -13.30 20.11 27.60
N MET A 690 -13.24 19.34 28.69
CA MET A 690 -13.32 19.85 30.06
C MET A 690 -12.03 20.58 30.48
N ASP A 691 -10.87 20.03 30.13
CA ASP A 691 -9.54 20.61 30.41
C ASP A 691 -9.09 21.65 29.36
N GLY A 692 -9.98 22.03 28.43
CA GLY A 692 -9.65 22.99 27.38
C GLY A 692 -8.47 22.60 26.48
N SER A 693 -8.17 21.30 26.35
CA SER A 693 -6.93 20.79 25.74
C SER A 693 -6.73 21.20 24.27
N ILE A 694 -5.46 21.33 23.87
CA ILE A 694 -5.07 21.79 22.53
C ILE A 694 -4.76 20.61 21.60
N THR A 695 -3.99 19.63 22.07
CA THR A 695 -3.55 18.48 21.26
C THR A 695 -3.62 17.15 22.02
N ARG A 696 -4.08 16.09 21.34
CA ARG A 696 -4.13 14.71 21.84
C ARG A 696 -3.59 13.78 20.75
N ARG A 697 -2.79 12.77 21.14
CA ARG A 697 -2.12 11.82 20.20
C ARG A 697 -1.33 12.50 19.06
N GLY A 698 -0.74 13.68 19.31
CA GLY A 698 0.03 14.45 18.32
C GLY A 698 -0.81 15.30 17.34
N GLN A 699 -2.13 15.21 17.40
CA GLN A 699 -3.07 15.96 16.55
C GLN A 699 -3.89 16.95 17.40
N PRO A 700 -4.63 17.91 16.82
CA PRO A 700 -5.58 18.72 17.58
C PRO A 700 -6.63 17.87 18.31
N CYS A 701 -7.09 18.28 19.49
CA CYS A 701 -8.21 17.61 20.16
C CYS A 701 -9.48 17.66 19.28
N TRP A 702 -10.35 16.64 19.32
CA TRP A 702 -11.47 16.50 18.36
C TRP A 702 -12.36 17.74 18.28
N TYR A 703 -12.76 18.30 19.44
CA TYR A 703 -13.57 19.50 19.52
C TYR A 703 -12.92 20.78 18.97
N ARG A 704 -11.58 20.78 18.77
CA ARG A 704 -10.81 21.86 18.14
C ARG A 704 -10.79 21.76 16.61
N GLN A 705 -11.18 20.63 16.02
CA GLN A 705 -11.25 20.48 14.57
C GLN A 705 -12.34 21.40 13.98
N PRO A 706 -12.17 21.89 12.73
CA PRO A 706 -13.17 22.74 12.09
C PRO A 706 -14.56 22.11 12.11
N GLN A 707 -15.57 22.92 12.41
CA GLN A 707 -16.99 22.55 12.44
C GLN A 707 -17.44 21.61 13.59
N ILE A 708 -16.53 20.98 14.35
CA ILE A 708 -16.90 20.09 15.47
C ILE A 708 -17.42 20.90 16.68
N GLY A 709 -16.53 21.61 17.39
CA GLY A 709 -16.90 22.35 18.61
C GLY A 709 -17.68 21.48 19.61
N ASN A 710 -18.85 21.95 20.04
CA ASN A 710 -19.68 21.25 21.02
C ASN A 710 -20.32 19.94 20.50
N ILE A 711 -20.25 19.63 19.20
CA ILE A 711 -20.73 18.33 18.67
C ILE A 711 -19.91 17.18 19.25
N ALA A 712 -18.65 17.44 19.62
CA ALA A 712 -17.77 16.49 20.30
C ALA A 712 -18.38 15.84 21.56
N ILE A 713 -19.33 16.51 22.24
CA ILE A 713 -20.07 15.95 23.39
C ILE A 713 -20.92 14.75 22.94
N ASN A 714 -21.67 14.90 21.86
CA ASN A 714 -22.47 13.82 21.28
C ASN A 714 -21.56 12.74 20.66
N ASP A 715 -20.49 13.16 19.99
CA ASP A 715 -19.51 12.24 19.40
C ASP A 715 -18.85 11.34 20.45
N ALA A 716 -18.57 11.85 21.66
CA ALA A 716 -18.11 11.06 22.79
C ALA A 716 -19.16 10.02 23.21
N PHE A 717 -20.43 10.40 23.40
CA PHE A 717 -21.51 9.46 23.73
C PHE A 717 -21.72 8.40 22.63
N MET A 718 -21.48 8.75 21.36
CA MET A 718 -21.52 7.81 20.24
C MET A 718 -20.38 6.79 20.27
N LEU A 719 -19.18 7.17 20.73
CA LEU A 719 -18.06 6.25 20.96
C LEU A 719 -18.36 5.27 22.10
N GLU A 720 -19.02 5.73 23.17
CA GLU A 720 -19.46 4.85 24.25
C GLU A 720 -20.59 3.90 23.79
N ALA A 721 -21.60 4.44 23.10
CA ALA A 721 -22.73 3.66 22.58
C ALA A 721 -22.29 2.54 21.61
N ALA A 722 -21.21 2.77 20.85
CA ALA A 722 -20.61 1.76 19.97
C ALA A 722 -20.16 0.50 20.74
N ILE A 723 -19.67 0.65 21.97
CA ILE A 723 -19.24 -0.48 22.82
C ILE A 723 -20.39 -1.46 23.01
N TYR A 724 -21.54 -0.97 23.48
CA TYR A 724 -22.69 -1.82 23.77
C TYR A 724 -23.31 -2.41 22.49
N HIS A 725 -23.19 -1.74 21.34
CA HIS A 725 -23.52 -2.32 20.05
C HIS A 725 -22.61 -3.49 19.69
N ILE A 726 -21.29 -3.31 19.74
CA ILE A 726 -20.27 -4.33 19.43
C ILE A 726 -20.41 -5.54 20.37
N LEU A 727 -20.58 -5.30 21.68
CA LEU A 727 -20.82 -6.36 22.67
C LEU A 727 -22.08 -7.17 22.32
N LYS A 728 -23.18 -6.51 21.97
CA LYS A 728 -24.46 -7.14 21.58
C LYS A 728 -24.36 -7.91 20.26
N LEU A 729 -23.50 -7.49 19.34
CA LEU A 729 -23.27 -8.18 18.06
C LEU A 729 -22.48 -9.48 18.26
N HIS A 730 -21.34 -9.40 18.95
CA HIS A 730 -20.38 -10.52 19.05
C HIS A 730 -20.60 -11.45 20.24
N PHE A 731 -21.04 -10.93 21.39
CA PHE A 731 -21.03 -11.68 22.65
C PHE A 731 -22.42 -12.06 23.19
N LYS A 732 -23.53 -11.58 22.60
CA LYS A 732 -24.90 -11.83 23.11
C LYS A 732 -25.29 -13.31 23.32
N LYS A 733 -24.61 -14.26 22.65
CA LYS A 733 -24.85 -15.71 22.79
C LYS A 733 -24.02 -16.36 23.91
N GLU A 734 -23.06 -15.64 24.48
CA GLU A 734 -22.09 -16.15 25.43
C GLU A 734 -22.63 -16.11 26.86
N SER A 735 -22.27 -17.10 27.67
CA SER A 735 -22.73 -17.20 29.07
C SER A 735 -22.31 -16.01 29.94
N TYR A 736 -21.19 -15.38 29.61
CA TYR A 736 -20.61 -14.24 30.34
C TYR A 736 -21.02 -12.87 29.77
N TYR A 737 -21.93 -12.81 28.79
CA TYR A 737 -22.36 -11.56 28.14
C TYR A 737 -22.84 -10.48 29.11
N VAL A 738 -23.65 -10.87 30.10
CA VAL A 738 -24.19 -9.95 31.11
C VAL A 738 -23.05 -9.37 31.95
N ASN A 739 -22.06 -10.18 32.34
CA ASN A 739 -20.91 -9.72 33.09
C ASN A 739 -20.04 -8.73 32.29
N LEU A 740 -19.99 -8.82 30.96
CA LEU A 740 -19.33 -7.81 30.13
C LEU A 740 -20.07 -6.46 30.19
N LEU A 741 -21.40 -6.47 30.04
CA LEU A 741 -22.21 -5.25 30.10
C LEU A 741 -22.12 -4.59 31.49
N GLU A 742 -22.27 -5.38 32.55
CA GLU A 742 -22.13 -4.92 33.94
C GLU A 742 -20.75 -4.35 34.17
N LEU A 743 -19.68 -5.05 33.80
CA LEU A 743 -18.29 -4.58 33.97
C LEU A 743 -18.02 -3.28 33.21
N PHE A 744 -18.52 -3.11 31.99
CA PHE A 744 -18.36 -1.87 31.25
C PHE A 744 -19.12 -0.71 31.93
N HIS A 745 -20.42 -0.86 32.22
CA HIS A 745 -21.19 0.20 32.89
C HIS A 745 -20.63 0.57 34.26
N ASP A 746 -20.25 -0.42 35.06
CA ASP A 746 -19.76 -0.22 36.43
C ASP A 746 -18.35 0.41 36.43
N VAL A 747 -17.49 0.11 35.45
CA VAL A 747 -16.21 0.80 35.26
C VAL A 747 -16.40 2.20 34.65
N THR A 748 -17.34 2.41 33.74
CA THR A 748 -17.67 3.75 33.22
C THR A 748 -18.09 4.67 34.37
N PHE A 749 -19.09 4.25 35.16
CA PHE A 749 -19.60 5.04 36.28
C PHE A 749 -18.54 5.28 37.36
N LYS A 750 -17.69 4.29 37.67
CA LYS A 750 -16.53 4.49 38.55
C LYS A 750 -15.58 5.55 37.99
N THR A 751 -15.27 5.53 36.71
CA THR A 751 -14.38 6.52 36.07
C THR A 751 -15.00 7.93 36.10
N GLU A 752 -16.32 8.05 35.88
CA GLU A 752 -17.06 9.32 36.03
C GLU A 752 -17.04 9.86 37.47
N LEU A 753 -17.14 9.00 38.50
CA LEU A 753 -16.98 9.42 39.91
C LEU A 753 -15.58 9.99 40.17
N GLY A 754 -14.54 9.39 39.56
CA GLY A 754 -13.18 9.93 39.60
C GLY A 754 -13.08 11.31 38.92
N GLN A 755 -13.63 11.44 37.71
CA GLN A 755 -13.67 12.71 36.96
C GLN A 755 -14.41 13.81 37.73
N LEU A 756 -15.54 13.49 38.36
CA LEU A 756 -16.33 14.44 39.16
C LEU A 756 -15.51 14.99 40.34
N VAL A 757 -14.78 14.13 41.05
CA VAL A 757 -13.94 14.55 42.19
C VAL A 757 -12.72 15.35 41.74
N ASP A 758 -12.16 15.04 40.57
CA ASP A 758 -11.08 15.81 39.92
C ASP A 758 -11.56 17.24 39.64
N LEU A 759 -12.63 17.41 38.84
CA LEU A 759 -13.15 18.71 38.40
C LEU A 759 -13.56 19.65 39.54
N ILE A 760 -14.21 19.15 40.60
CA ILE A 760 -14.62 20.01 41.75
C ILE A 760 -13.44 20.37 42.65
N THR A 761 -12.35 19.61 42.58
CA THR A 761 -11.12 19.84 43.35
C THR A 761 -10.18 20.78 42.58
N ALA A 762 -9.86 20.47 41.32
CA ALA A 762 -8.96 21.19 40.41
C ALA A 762 -9.73 22.20 39.51
N ASP A 763 -10.32 23.21 40.14
CA ASP A 763 -11.04 24.30 39.47
C ASP A 763 -10.07 25.22 38.69
N GLU A 764 -10.21 25.30 37.37
CA GLU A 764 -9.31 26.10 36.50
C GLU A 764 -9.45 27.63 36.71
N GLU A 765 -10.65 28.13 37.04
CA GLU A 765 -10.85 29.56 37.28
C GLU A 765 -10.45 29.96 38.70
N LYS A 766 -10.58 29.03 39.66
CA LYS A 766 -10.34 29.28 41.09
C LYS A 766 -9.43 28.23 41.76
N VAL A 767 -8.12 28.43 41.61
CA VAL A 767 -7.07 27.79 42.42
C VAL A 767 -7.37 27.90 43.92
N ASP A 768 -7.43 26.77 44.61
CA ASP A 768 -7.83 26.64 46.01
C ASP A 768 -7.16 25.41 46.63
N LEU A 769 -5.89 25.55 47.04
CA LEU A 769 -5.05 24.42 47.45
C LEU A 769 -5.50 23.75 48.76
N ASP A 770 -6.34 24.41 49.57
CA ASP A 770 -6.97 23.78 50.74
C ASP A 770 -8.01 22.71 50.35
N LYS A 771 -8.41 22.64 49.08
CA LYS A 771 -9.18 21.51 48.53
C LYS A 771 -8.33 20.25 48.34
N PHE A 772 -7.00 20.30 48.30
CA PHE A 772 -6.16 19.17 47.88
C PHE A 772 -5.78 18.27 49.07
N SER A 773 -5.80 16.95 48.88
CA SER A 773 -5.32 15.97 49.87
C SER A 773 -4.93 14.65 49.21
N LEU A 774 -4.07 13.87 49.87
CA LEU A 774 -3.75 12.50 49.41
C LEU A 774 -4.99 11.61 49.32
N ASP A 775 -5.98 11.78 50.22
CA ASP A 775 -7.21 10.97 50.18
C ASP A 775 -8.02 11.23 48.90
N LYS A 776 -8.06 12.50 48.45
CA LYS A 776 -8.71 12.90 47.19
C LYS A 776 -7.90 12.49 45.97
N HIS A 777 -6.58 12.69 46.00
CA HIS A 777 -5.68 12.20 44.95
C HIS A 777 -5.87 10.70 44.77
N HIS A 778 -5.75 9.91 45.84
CA HIS A 778 -6.00 8.47 45.84
C HIS A 778 -7.38 8.12 45.27
N TYR A 779 -8.45 8.80 45.68
CA TYR A 779 -9.79 8.57 45.12
C TYR A 779 -9.84 8.85 43.60
N ILE A 780 -9.34 10.00 43.15
CA ILE A 780 -9.26 10.35 41.73
C ILE A 780 -8.46 9.29 40.97
N VAL A 781 -7.27 8.91 41.45
CA VAL A 781 -6.38 7.94 40.81
C VAL A 781 -7.02 6.56 40.70
N VAL A 782 -7.60 6.04 41.78
CA VAL A 782 -8.24 4.72 41.80
C VAL A 782 -9.41 4.67 40.81
N TYR A 783 -10.25 5.71 40.81
CA TYR A 783 -11.49 5.75 40.03
C TYR A 783 -11.26 6.20 38.57
N LYS A 784 -10.60 7.34 38.33
CA LYS A 784 -10.29 7.89 36.98
C LYS A 784 -9.25 7.08 36.21
N THR A 785 -8.26 6.48 36.89
CA THR A 785 -7.16 5.75 36.22
C THR A 785 -7.19 4.24 36.44
N ALA A 786 -7.22 3.75 37.69
CA ALA A 786 -6.90 2.35 37.98
C ALA A 786 -7.95 1.34 37.48
N PHE A 787 -9.24 1.58 37.73
CA PHE A 787 -10.32 0.66 37.30
C PHE A 787 -10.32 0.42 35.78
N TYR A 788 -10.34 1.47 34.95
CA TYR A 788 -10.41 1.31 33.49
C TYR A 788 -9.06 0.91 32.86
N SER A 789 -7.92 1.34 33.42
CA SER A 789 -6.61 1.09 32.81
C SER A 789 -5.99 -0.27 33.14
N PHE A 790 -6.30 -0.83 34.32
CA PHE A 790 -5.65 -2.02 34.84
C PHE A 790 -6.62 -3.15 35.17
N TYR A 791 -7.72 -2.87 35.88
CA TYR A 791 -8.70 -3.92 36.22
C TYR A 791 -9.54 -4.36 35.03
N LEU A 792 -10.17 -3.43 34.30
CA LEU A 792 -11.05 -3.72 33.16
C LEU A 792 -10.42 -4.68 32.13
N PRO A 793 -9.18 -4.46 31.63
CA PRO A 793 -8.61 -5.37 30.63
C PRO A 793 -8.39 -6.80 31.13
N VAL A 794 -8.06 -6.97 32.42
CA VAL A 794 -7.85 -8.28 33.04
C VAL A 794 -9.19 -8.96 33.31
N ALA A 795 -10.17 -8.24 33.87
CA ALA A 795 -11.50 -8.76 34.17
C ALA A 795 -12.26 -9.23 32.91
N LEU A 796 -12.12 -8.52 31.78
CA LEU A 796 -12.64 -8.96 30.47
C LEU A 796 -12.03 -10.31 30.04
N ALA A 797 -10.70 -10.46 30.19
CA ALA A 797 -10.00 -11.69 29.87
C ALA A 797 -10.33 -12.84 30.84
N MET A 798 -10.62 -12.54 32.12
CA MET A 798 -11.08 -13.51 33.12
C MET A 798 -12.47 -14.06 32.76
N PHE A 799 -13.46 -13.19 32.52
CA PHE A 799 -14.81 -13.61 32.11
C PHE A 799 -14.78 -14.42 30.81
N MET A 800 -14.02 -13.97 29.79
CA MET A 800 -13.83 -14.73 28.54
C MET A 800 -13.08 -16.07 28.74
N SER A 801 -12.34 -16.23 29.84
CA SER A 801 -11.68 -17.48 30.21
C SER A 801 -12.57 -18.43 31.01
N GLY A 802 -13.75 -17.97 31.46
CA GLY A 802 -14.67 -18.69 32.35
C GLY A 802 -14.36 -18.52 33.84
N LEU A 803 -13.52 -17.56 34.22
CA LEU A 803 -13.07 -17.32 35.59
C LEU A 803 -13.97 -16.34 36.35
N SER A 804 -15.29 -16.53 36.28
CA SER A 804 -16.32 -15.61 36.80
C SER A 804 -16.52 -15.63 38.33
N ASP A 805 -15.55 -16.12 39.11
CA ASP A 805 -15.67 -16.19 40.58
C ASP A 805 -15.35 -14.83 41.22
N GLU A 806 -16.26 -14.33 42.05
CA GLU A 806 -16.15 -13.01 42.70
C GLU A 806 -14.88 -12.83 43.52
N ASN A 807 -14.38 -13.90 44.17
CA ASN A 807 -13.14 -13.84 44.95
C ASN A 807 -11.91 -13.72 44.05
N LEU A 808 -11.93 -14.33 42.86
CA LEU A 808 -10.85 -14.16 41.87
C LEU A 808 -10.84 -12.74 41.31
N HIS A 809 -12.02 -12.16 41.06
CA HIS A 809 -12.15 -10.76 40.66
C HIS A 809 -11.71 -9.80 41.77
N GLN A 810 -12.02 -10.08 43.04
CA GLN A 810 -11.52 -9.29 44.18
C GLN A 810 -9.99 -9.42 44.34
N ASN A 811 -9.43 -10.63 44.24
CA ASN A 811 -7.98 -10.83 44.24
C ASN A 811 -7.30 -10.07 43.09
N ALA A 812 -7.95 -9.95 41.93
CA ALA A 812 -7.45 -9.13 40.83
C ALA A 812 -7.50 -7.63 41.14
N LEU A 813 -8.56 -7.12 41.80
CA LEU A 813 -8.63 -5.73 42.28
C LEU A 813 -7.52 -5.42 43.30
N ASP A 814 -7.31 -6.31 44.28
CA ASP A 814 -6.32 -6.15 45.35
C ASP A 814 -4.89 -6.00 44.82
N VAL A 815 -4.59 -6.56 43.63
CA VAL A 815 -3.31 -6.40 42.92
C VAL A 815 -3.31 -5.20 41.97
N LEU A 816 -4.35 -5.04 41.16
CA LEU A 816 -4.36 -4.11 40.02
C LEU A 816 -4.68 -2.67 40.41
N ILE A 817 -5.44 -2.44 41.49
CA ILE A 817 -5.73 -1.09 41.97
C ILE A 817 -4.45 -0.41 42.54
N PRO A 818 -3.64 -1.04 43.42
CA PRO A 818 -2.34 -0.48 43.82
C PRO A 818 -1.34 -0.32 42.67
N LEU A 819 -1.42 -1.16 41.63
CA LEU A 819 -0.57 -1.04 40.43
C LEU A 819 -0.96 0.19 39.59
N GLY A 820 -2.27 0.45 39.44
CA GLY A 820 -2.77 1.69 38.85
C GLY A 820 -2.49 2.94 39.68
N GLU A 821 -2.48 2.82 41.01
CA GLU A 821 -2.08 3.88 41.94
C GLU A 821 -0.60 4.28 41.73
N TYR A 822 0.30 3.29 41.76
CA TYR A 822 1.73 3.49 41.48
C TYR A 822 1.97 4.07 40.08
N PHE A 823 1.25 3.59 39.05
CA PHE A 823 1.34 4.13 37.69
C PHE A 823 1.04 5.63 37.64
N GLN A 824 -0.03 6.09 38.29
CA GLN A 824 -0.40 7.51 38.26
C GLN A 824 0.57 8.35 39.08
N VAL A 825 1.01 7.90 40.26
CA VAL A 825 2.04 8.61 41.05
C VAL A 825 3.36 8.74 40.28
N GLN A 826 3.71 7.74 39.46
CA GLN A 826 4.86 7.80 38.56
C GLN A 826 4.65 8.80 37.41
N ASP A 827 3.48 8.81 36.75
CA ASP A 827 3.20 9.77 35.68
C ASP A 827 3.12 11.22 36.24
N ASP A 828 2.53 11.45 37.42
CA ASP A 828 2.53 12.74 38.15
C ASP A 828 3.95 13.25 38.46
N TYR A 829 4.84 12.35 38.92
CA TYR A 829 6.25 12.66 39.16
C TYR A 829 7.00 12.98 37.86
N LEU A 830 6.74 12.19 36.81
CA LEU A 830 7.34 12.40 35.49
C LEU A 830 6.84 13.68 34.81
N ASP A 831 5.66 14.19 35.14
CA ASP A 831 5.17 15.50 34.69
C ASP A 831 5.97 16.66 35.30
N ALA A 832 6.13 16.62 36.63
CA ALA A 832 6.84 17.65 37.37
C ALA A 832 8.35 17.68 37.08
N PHE A 833 8.99 16.50 36.98
CA PHE A 833 10.45 16.36 36.93
C PHE A 833 11.01 15.79 35.60
N GLY A 834 10.19 15.16 34.76
CA GLY A 834 10.63 14.59 33.49
C GLY A 834 10.91 15.67 32.44
N LYS A 835 11.94 15.48 31.63
CA LYS A 835 12.22 16.38 30.50
C LYS A 835 11.21 16.12 29.37
N PRO A 836 10.83 17.13 28.56
CA PRO A 836 9.89 16.96 27.45
C PRO A 836 10.23 15.80 26.50
N GLU A 837 11.53 15.57 26.23
CA GLU A 837 12.04 14.49 25.38
C GLU A 837 11.89 13.08 26.01
N GLN A 838 11.73 13.02 27.34
CA GLN A 838 11.45 11.81 28.09
C GLN A 838 9.94 11.59 28.20
N ILE A 839 9.17 12.55 28.73
CA ILE A 839 7.71 12.36 28.92
C ILE A 839 6.98 12.17 27.59
N GLY A 840 7.35 12.92 26.54
CA GLY A 840 6.65 12.93 25.24
C GLY A 840 5.46 13.90 25.19
N LYS A 841 5.22 14.63 26.28
CA LYS A 841 4.46 15.89 26.35
C LYS A 841 5.34 16.94 27.05
N ILE A 842 4.96 18.21 26.99
CA ILE A 842 5.39 19.17 28.02
C ILE A 842 4.59 18.83 29.27
N GLY A 843 5.22 18.84 30.45
CA GLY A 843 4.53 18.60 31.71
C GLY A 843 3.85 19.86 32.22
N THR A 844 2.52 19.83 32.35
CA THR A 844 1.65 21.01 32.59
C THR A 844 0.77 20.88 33.83
N ASP A 845 0.86 19.78 34.60
CA ASP A 845 -0.08 19.50 35.71
C ASP A 845 -0.07 20.59 36.81
N ILE A 846 1.06 21.30 36.92
CA ILE A 846 1.27 22.47 37.81
C ILE A 846 0.56 23.74 37.28
N GLU A 847 0.53 23.92 35.95
CA GLU A 847 -0.10 25.08 35.29
C GLU A 847 -1.62 24.90 35.18
N ASP A 848 -2.05 23.67 34.91
CA ASP A 848 -3.45 23.24 34.76
C ASP A 848 -4.15 22.93 36.11
N ASN A 849 -3.56 23.37 37.23
CA ASN A 849 -4.09 23.25 38.59
C ASN A 849 -4.47 21.82 39.02
N LYS A 850 -3.83 20.78 38.47
CA LYS A 850 -4.20 19.38 38.76
C LYS A 850 -3.82 18.99 40.20
N CYS A 851 -4.67 18.19 40.83
CA CYS A 851 -4.50 17.69 42.19
C CYS A 851 -3.50 16.51 42.22
N SER A 852 -2.24 16.75 41.85
CA SER A 852 -1.20 15.73 41.70
C SER A 852 -0.62 15.22 43.04
N TRP A 853 0.04 14.05 43.00
CA TRP A 853 0.79 13.52 44.14
C TRP A 853 1.86 14.50 44.65
N CYS A 854 2.60 15.12 43.73
CA CYS A 854 3.68 16.05 44.07
C CYS A 854 3.19 17.26 44.86
N VAL A 855 2.06 17.87 44.48
CA VAL A 855 1.49 19.01 45.23
C VAL A 855 0.91 18.56 46.57
N CYS A 856 0.28 17.38 46.64
CA CYS A 856 -0.27 16.86 47.90
C CYS A 856 0.83 16.56 48.94
N ILE A 857 1.95 15.97 48.52
CA ILE A 857 3.12 15.75 49.41
C ILE A 857 3.77 17.09 49.80
N ALA A 858 3.88 18.05 48.87
CA ALA A 858 4.39 19.38 49.21
C ALA A 858 3.50 20.09 50.26
N LEU A 859 2.18 20.08 50.09
CA LEU A 859 1.24 20.70 51.03
C LEU A 859 1.29 20.09 52.44
N GLN A 860 1.58 18.79 52.57
CA GLN A 860 1.77 18.13 53.88
C GLN A 860 3.08 18.50 54.59
N LEU A 861 4.09 18.97 53.85
CA LEU A 861 5.44 19.24 54.35
C LEU A 861 5.77 20.73 54.45
N ALA A 862 5.02 21.58 53.74
CA ALA A 862 5.33 22.99 53.58
C ALA A 862 5.30 23.75 54.91
N ASN A 863 6.39 24.46 55.22
CA ASN A 863 6.36 25.52 56.22
C ASN A 863 5.54 26.74 55.71
N LYS A 864 5.27 27.73 56.55
CA LYS A 864 4.40 28.87 56.21
C LYS A 864 4.85 29.67 54.98
N GLU A 865 6.15 29.84 54.77
CA GLU A 865 6.69 30.57 53.62
C GLU A 865 6.63 29.70 52.36
N GLN A 866 6.98 28.41 52.46
CA GLN A 866 6.85 27.45 51.36
C GLN A 866 5.39 27.30 50.91
N ARG A 867 4.44 27.24 51.85
CA ARG A 867 3.00 27.16 51.56
C ARG A 867 2.52 28.39 50.79
N LYS A 868 2.95 29.59 51.22
CA LYS A 868 2.68 30.83 50.49
C LYS A 868 3.23 30.81 49.06
N VAL A 869 4.43 30.25 48.82
CA VAL A 869 4.97 30.07 47.46
C VAL A 869 4.09 29.14 46.62
N LEU A 870 3.53 28.06 47.20
CA LEU A 870 2.55 27.22 46.52
C LEU A 870 1.27 28.01 46.15
N ASP A 871 0.65 28.71 47.10
CA ASP A 871 -0.59 29.47 46.89
C ASP A 871 -0.44 30.59 45.83
N GLU A 872 0.73 31.24 45.79
CA GLU A 872 1.02 32.30 44.82
C GLU A 872 1.31 31.77 43.39
N ASN A 873 1.89 30.57 43.25
CA ASN A 873 2.49 30.11 41.98
C ASN A 873 1.90 28.81 41.38
N TYR A 874 1.14 28.00 42.11
CA TYR A 874 0.46 26.82 41.56
C TYR A 874 -0.82 27.22 40.80
N GLY A 875 -1.22 26.41 39.81
CA GLY A 875 -2.44 26.66 39.01
C GLY A 875 -2.37 27.98 38.22
N ARG A 876 -1.18 28.38 37.80
CA ARG A 876 -0.94 29.59 36.99
C ARG A 876 -0.44 29.15 35.63
N LYS A 877 -1.14 29.56 34.56
CA LYS A 877 -0.73 29.31 33.17
C LYS A 877 0.40 30.27 32.76
N ASN A 878 1.55 30.07 33.41
CA ASN A 878 2.76 30.87 33.34
C ASN A 878 3.99 30.00 33.70
N PRO A 879 4.85 29.63 32.73
CA PRO A 879 5.99 28.76 32.95
C PRO A 879 6.98 29.25 34.03
N GLU A 880 7.17 30.57 34.19
CA GLU A 880 8.06 31.10 35.24
C GLU A 880 7.55 30.79 36.66
N GLN A 881 6.25 30.54 36.82
CA GLN A 881 5.65 30.16 38.10
C GLN A 881 5.68 28.65 38.30
N ALA A 882 5.48 27.87 37.24
CA ALA A 882 5.70 26.42 37.27
C ALA A 882 7.15 26.07 37.61
N ASP A 883 8.15 26.78 37.06
CA ASP A 883 9.56 26.58 37.39
C ASP A 883 9.89 26.91 38.86
N ARG A 884 9.19 27.87 39.48
CA ARG A 884 9.31 28.15 40.93
C ARG A 884 8.75 27.00 41.77
N ILE A 885 7.64 26.40 41.36
CA ILE A 885 7.08 25.21 42.01
C ILE A 885 8.05 24.02 41.87
N LYS A 886 8.64 23.80 40.68
CA LYS A 886 9.64 22.73 40.45
C LYS A 886 10.92 22.95 41.28
N ALA A 887 11.37 24.20 41.43
CA ALA A 887 12.46 24.55 42.33
C ALA A 887 12.11 24.28 43.81
N LEU A 888 10.90 24.63 44.24
CA LEU A 888 10.42 24.35 45.60
C LEU A 888 10.29 22.84 45.87
N TYR A 889 9.79 22.05 44.91
CA TYR A 889 9.76 20.58 45.04
C TYR A 889 11.16 19.97 45.15
N SER A 890 12.17 20.63 44.56
CA SER A 890 13.58 20.23 44.69
C SER A 890 14.13 20.57 46.08
N GLU A 891 13.80 21.75 46.63
CA GLU A 891 14.11 22.15 48.02
C GLU A 891 13.46 21.20 49.05
N MET A 892 12.25 20.72 48.77
CA MET A 892 11.46 19.85 49.65
C MET A 892 11.74 18.35 49.48
N GLU A 893 12.77 17.99 48.70
CA GLU A 893 13.23 16.62 48.42
C GLU A 893 12.11 15.68 47.89
N ILE A 894 11.17 16.19 47.08
CA ILE A 894 10.03 15.41 46.57
C ILE A 894 10.49 14.21 45.72
N GLU A 895 11.58 14.35 44.96
CA GLU A 895 12.22 13.24 44.22
C GLU A 895 12.73 12.12 45.15
N SER A 896 13.27 12.46 46.33
CA SER A 896 13.74 11.50 47.32
C SER A 896 12.58 10.69 47.89
N LYS A 897 11.45 11.38 48.16
CA LYS A 897 10.20 10.78 48.64
C LYS A 897 9.56 9.89 47.59
N PHE A 898 9.55 10.30 46.32
CA PHE A 898 9.08 9.47 45.21
C PHE A 898 9.87 8.15 45.12
N LYS A 899 11.20 8.20 45.25
CA LYS A 899 12.04 6.99 45.19
C LYS A 899 11.82 6.02 46.37
N SER A 900 11.45 6.53 47.55
CA SER A 900 11.00 5.66 48.66
C SER A 900 9.66 5.01 48.32
N TYR A 901 8.68 5.82 47.92
CA TYR A 901 7.34 5.37 47.53
C TYR A 901 7.37 4.35 46.38
N GLU A 902 8.12 4.59 45.31
CA GLU A 902 8.25 3.67 44.16
C GLU A 902 8.75 2.29 44.60
N LYS A 903 9.74 2.25 45.51
CA LYS A 903 10.24 0.98 46.05
C LYS A 903 9.20 0.31 46.96
N GLU A 904 8.60 1.06 47.88
CA GLU A 904 7.60 0.53 48.83
C GLU A 904 6.35 0.01 48.09
N ALA A 905 5.90 0.71 47.05
CA ALA A 905 4.82 0.31 46.18
C ALA A 905 5.19 -0.94 45.35
N HIS A 906 6.38 -0.98 44.74
CA HIS A 906 6.87 -2.17 44.03
C HIS A 906 6.89 -3.40 44.94
N ASP A 907 7.56 -3.30 46.10
CA ASP A 907 7.72 -4.43 47.03
C ASP A 907 6.37 -4.90 47.59
N ARG A 908 5.41 -3.96 47.80
CA ARG A 908 4.01 -4.27 48.13
C ARG A 908 3.29 -5.00 46.99
N ILE A 909 3.37 -4.51 45.76
CA ILE A 909 2.70 -5.10 44.58
C ILE A 909 3.25 -6.51 44.30
N VAL A 910 4.58 -6.69 44.33
CA VAL A 910 5.20 -8.01 44.21
C VAL A 910 4.73 -8.96 45.32
N SER A 911 4.63 -8.48 46.57
CA SER A 911 4.08 -9.27 47.68
C SER A 911 2.59 -9.62 47.52
N LEU A 912 1.83 -8.90 46.70
CA LEU A 912 0.44 -9.21 46.38
C LEU A 912 0.35 -10.21 45.21
N ILE A 913 1.12 -10.00 44.14
CA ILE A 913 1.22 -10.95 43.01
C ILE A 913 1.67 -12.33 43.51
N GLU A 914 2.66 -12.39 44.42
CA GLU A 914 3.17 -13.67 44.92
C GLU A 914 2.17 -14.49 45.75
N LYS A 915 1.08 -13.87 46.24
CA LYS A 915 -0.02 -14.54 46.97
C LYS A 915 -1.10 -15.12 46.06
N VAL A 916 -1.08 -14.84 44.75
CA VAL A 916 -2.05 -15.39 43.79
C VAL A 916 -1.88 -16.92 43.69
N ASP A 917 -2.93 -17.68 43.99
CA ASP A 917 -2.96 -19.13 43.79
C ASP A 917 -3.30 -19.46 42.34
N GLU A 918 -2.29 -19.90 41.58
CA GLU A 918 -2.46 -20.26 40.16
C GLU A 918 -3.32 -21.51 39.92
N LYS A 919 -3.63 -22.30 40.97
CA LYS A 919 -4.57 -23.42 40.86
C LYS A 919 -6.01 -22.96 40.60
N SER A 920 -6.31 -21.68 40.85
CA SER A 920 -7.57 -21.04 40.46
C SER A 920 -7.77 -20.88 38.95
N GLY A 921 -6.71 -21.06 38.15
CA GLY A 921 -6.69 -20.69 36.73
C GLY A 921 -6.13 -19.30 36.45
N MET A 922 -5.95 -18.46 37.49
CA MET A 922 -5.18 -17.21 37.36
C MET A 922 -3.69 -17.48 37.18
N ARG A 923 -2.96 -16.48 36.70
CA ARG A 923 -1.53 -16.54 36.36
C ARG A 923 -0.79 -15.33 36.90
N LYS A 924 0.35 -15.54 37.58
CA LYS A 924 1.19 -14.45 38.07
C LYS A 924 1.77 -13.62 36.92
N GLU A 925 2.05 -14.27 35.79
CA GLU A 925 2.55 -13.62 34.57
C GLU A 925 1.59 -12.55 34.04
N ALA A 926 0.27 -12.69 34.26
CA ALA A 926 -0.71 -11.68 33.83
C ALA A 926 -0.44 -10.36 34.54
N TYR A 927 -0.36 -10.37 35.88
CA TYR A 927 -0.07 -9.19 36.68
C TYR A 927 1.37 -8.67 36.48
N TYR A 928 2.34 -9.58 36.39
CA TYR A 928 3.72 -9.21 36.07
C TYR A 928 3.84 -8.53 34.69
N SER A 929 3.02 -8.89 33.71
CA SER A 929 3.00 -8.20 32.41
C SER A 929 2.62 -6.72 32.52
N PHE A 930 1.74 -6.35 33.47
CA PHE A 930 1.45 -4.95 33.78
C PHE A 930 2.56 -4.32 34.62
N LEU A 931 3.08 -5.01 35.64
CA LEU A 931 4.15 -4.47 36.49
C LEU A 931 5.40 -4.13 35.67
N TYR A 932 5.86 -5.02 34.77
CA TYR A 932 7.00 -4.75 33.90
C TYR A 932 6.72 -3.70 32.80
N LYS A 933 5.45 -3.37 32.51
CA LYS A 933 5.07 -2.23 31.65
C LYS A 933 5.13 -0.88 32.40
N VAL A 934 5.33 -0.86 33.72
CA VAL A 934 5.27 0.35 34.59
C VAL A 934 6.50 0.55 35.47
N PHE A 935 7.03 -0.50 36.08
CA PHE A 935 8.12 -0.41 37.05
C PHE A 935 9.43 0.06 36.40
N GLY A 936 10.15 0.97 37.07
CA GLY A 936 11.48 1.40 36.66
C GLY A 936 11.53 2.16 35.33
N ARG A 937 10.48 2.91 34.97
CA ARG A 937 10.42 3.73 33.74
C ARG A 937 11.36 4.95 33.78
N THR A 938 12.66 4.71 33.67
CA THR A 938 13.62 5.72 33.23
C THR A 938 13.49 5.91 31.71
N LYS A 939 12.57 6.76 31.27
CA LYS A 939 12.52 7.25 29.88
C LYS A 939 13.68 8.21 29.58
#